data_AF-A0A9Q0CZN7-F1
#
_entry.id   AF-A0A9Q0CZN7-F1
#
_cell.length_a   1.000
_cell.length_b   1.000
_cell.length_c   1.000
_cell.angle_alpha   90.00
_cell.angle_beta   90.00
_cell.angle_gamma   90.00
#
_symmetry.space_group_name_H-M   'P 1'
#
loop_
_entity.id
_entity.type
_entity.pdbx_description
1 polymer ?
#
loop_
_entity_poly.entity_id
_entity_poly.type
_entity_poly.pdbx_seq_one_letter_code
_entity_poly.pdbx_strand_id
1 'polypeptide(L)'
;MTIGAGISVQNGDLVVLGTKILSGVHDNIILTPASGSGMTNGAFIGVKSERDGSHNVFPIGKLQDLRFMCTFRFKLWWMTQRMGSNGRDIPFETQFLLVEGKQLTQFGECGSHESVVYTVFLPILEGAFRAVLQGNSRDELEICLESGDPDVVCFDGTHLVFVGAGSDPFEVINSAVKTVERHLGTFSHREKKKMPDMLNWFGWCTWDAFYTNVTSEGVKQGLESFEKGGIPPKFVIIDDGWQSVGMDPTGIACKSDNAANFANRLTDIKENHKFQRNGKEGHRDEDPANGLAYVVSEIKEKHDIKNVYVWHAITGYWGGVRPGVMGMEHYESKMEFPVSSPGIQSNEQCEAFDSITTNGLGLVHPEKVFSFYNELHSYLSSTGVDGVKVDVQNILETLGAGYGGRVELARKYHMALEASISRNFKDNGIISCMSHNTDNLYSSKRTAVVRASDDFWPKDPASHTIHIASVAYNTIFLGEFMQPDWDMFHSVHQMAEYHAAARAVGGCAIYVSDKPGNHDFNLLKKLVLSDGSILRAKLPGRPTRDCLFTDPARDGKSILKLWNLNEHSGVIGAFNCQGAGWCRVGKKNLIHDEQPGTVTGVINANDVDCLRRTADEDWNGDVVIYSHLGGEVIYIPKNVSMPVTLKPREYEVFTVVPVKKLSNGASIAPVGLVKMFNSGGAIKELRYEYGNISNVEMKVCGSGTVGVYSSMMPKRILVDSKEVMFGYEEKFGLISFNLDIPIKELYLWYVLMEF
;
A
#
# COMPACT_ATOMS: atom_id res chain seq x y z
N MET A 1 -32.58 16.34 -13.77
CA MET A 1 -32.01 15.96 -15.09
C MET A 1 -31.86 14.45 -15.10
N THR A 2 -32.52 13.73 -16.01
CA THR A 2 -32.39 12.27 -16.14
C THR A 2 -31.18 11.98 -17.00
N ILE A 3 -30.18 11.35 -16.43
CA ILE A 3 -29.01 10.90 -17.17
C ILE A 3 -28.73 9.46 -16.72
N GLY A 4 -28.47 8.59 -17.69
CA GLY A 4 -28.54 7.14 -17.58
C GLY A 4 -27.66 6.54 -16.49
N ALA A 5 -27.94 5.26 -16.19
CA ALA A 5 -27.21 4.43 -15.23
C ALA A 5 -27.55 4.69 -13.74
N GLY A 6 -28.76 5.15 -13.44
CA GLY A 6 -29.31 5.14 -12.07
C GLY A 6 -28.76 6.19 -11.10
N ILE A 7 -27.98 7.16 -11.57
CA ILE A 7 -27.50 8.33 -10.81
C ILE A 7 -28.16 9.59 -11.37
N SER A 8 -28.84 10.37 -10.54
CA SER A 8 -29.55 11.57 -11.00
C SER A 8 -29.84 12.56 -9.88
N VAL A 9 -30.03 13.83 -10.24
CA VAL A 9 -30.62 14.83 -9.33
C VAL A 9 -32.13 14.88 -9.53
N GLN A 10 -32.88 14.56 -8.47
CA GLN A 10 -34.35 14.53 -8.43
C GLN A 10 -34.84 15.32 -7.23
N ASN A 11 -35.74 16.30 -7.43
CA ASN A 11 -36.31 17.14 -6.35
C ASN A 11 -35.25 17.80 -5.43
N GLY A 12 -34.09 18.16 -5.98
CA GLY A 12 -32.98 18.72 -5.20
C GLY A 12 -32.15 17.69 -4.44
N ASP A 13 -32.34 16.40 -4.66
CA ASP A 13 -31.57 15.32 -4.03
C ASP A 13 -30.72 14.56 -5.06
N LEU A 14 -29.48 14.21 -4.72
CA LEU A 14 -28.67 13.27 -5.49
C LEU A 14 -29.11 11.85 -5.13
N VAL A 15 -29.77 11.19 -6.08
CA VAL A 15 -30.30 9.83 -5.94
C VAL A 15 -29.44 8.87 -6.75
N VAL A 16 -28.95 7.82 -6.09
CA VAL A 16 -28.08 6.78 -6.62
C VAL A 16 -28.74 5.42 -6.41
N LEU A 17 -29.11 4.75 -7.51
CA LEU A 17 -29.83 3.47 -7.51
C LEU A 17 -31.08 3.48 -6.60
N GLY A 18 -31.82 4.59 -6.61
CA GLY A 18 -33.01 4.79 -5.79
C GLY A 18 -32.73 5.17 -4.33
N THR A 19 -31.46 5.25 -3.92
CA THR A 19 -31.05 5.70 -2.59
C THR A 19 -30.66 7.16 -2.61
N LYS A 20 -31.20 7.96 -1.70
CA LYS A 20 -30.79 9.36 -1.53
C LYS A 20 -29.42 9.43 -0.85
N ILE A 21 -28.44 10.05 -1.52
CA ILE A 21 -27.07 10.18 -1.00
C ILE A 21 -26.78 11.61 -0.54
N LEU A 22 -27.16 12.63 -1.33
CA LEU A 22 -27.06 14.04 -0.93
C LEU A 22 -28.43 14.70 -1.01
N SER A 23 -28.69 15.63 -0.11
CA SER A 23 -29.91 16.45 -0.12
C SER A 23 -29.63 17.92 -0.29
N GLY A 24 -30.58 18.68 -0.84
CA GLY A 24 -30.39 20.11 -1.10
C GLY A 24 -29.19 20.39 -2.01
N VAL A 25 -29.08 19.61 -3.09
CA VAL A 25 -28.08 19.77 -4.13
C VAL A 25 -28.22 21.14 -4.77
N HIS A 26 -27.12 21.89 -4.87
CA HIS A 26 -27.12 23.26 -5.41
C HIS A 26 -27.43 23.29 -6.92
N ASP A 27 -28.13 24.34 -7.36
CA ASP A 27 -28.63 24.47 -8.74
C ASP A 27 -27.52 24.55 -9.82
N ASN A 28 -26.31 24.93 -9.41
CA ASN A 28 -25.16 25.02 -10.30
C ASN A 28 -24.43 23.69 -10.48
N ILE A 29 -24.84 22.62 -9.79
CA ILE A 29 -24.27 21.29 -9.95
C ILE A 29 -24.80 20.63 -11.22
N ILE A 30 -23.88 20.13 -12.04
CA ILE A 30 -24.18 19.41 -13.28
C ILE A 30 -23.80 17.95 -13.15
N LEU A 31 -24.57 17.08 -13.81
CA LEU A 31 -24.26 15.67 -13.95
C LEU A 31 -24.00 15.36 -15.42
N THR A 32 -22.95 14.60 -15.69
CA THR A 32 -22.60 14.12 -17.03
C THR A 32 -22.48 12.58 -17.00
N PRO A 33 -23.12 11.82 -17.90
CA PRO A 33 -23.03 10.36 -17.87
C PRO A 33 -21.62 9.90 -18.21
N ALA A 34 -21.13 8.85 -17.55
CA ALA A 34 -19.92 8.19 -17.98
C ALA A 34 -20.20 7.38 -19.27
N SER A 35 -19.60 7.80 -20.39
CA SER A 35 -19.79 7.13 -21.69
C SER A 35 -18.89 5.89 -21.79
N GLY A 36 -19.44 4.70 -22.09
CA GLY A 36 -18.66 3.49 -22.43
C GLY A 36 -19.36 2.16 -22.15
N SER A 37 -19.15 1.17 -23.03
CA SER A 37 -19.86 -0.13 -23.09
C SER A 37 -19.41 -1.19 -22.07
N GLY A 38 -19.04 -0.79 -20.85
CA GLY A 38 -18.74 -1.73 -19.75
C GLY A 38 -19.65 -1.42 -18.58
N MET A 39 -20.44 -2.39 -18.13
CA MET A 39 -21.40 -2.24 -17.02
C MET A 39 -20.81 -1.43 -15.86
N THR A 40 -21.22 -0.18 -15.71
CA THR A 40 -21.24 0.54 -14.43
C THR A 40 -22.23 1.68 -14.47
N ASN A 41 -23.01 1.76 -13.40
CA ASN A 41 -23.85 2.88 -13.05
C ASN A 41 -22.97 4.03 -12.57
N GLY A 42 -22.55 4.92 -13.49
CA GLY A 42 -21.58 5.98 -13.21
C GLY A 42 -21.88 7.31 -13.90
N ALA A 43 -21.58 8.40 -13.19
CA ALA A 43 -21.74 9.77 -13.68
C ALA A 43 -20.65 10.68 -13.10
N PHE A 44 -20.34 11.78 -13.79
CA PHE A 44 -19.47 12.84 -13.29
C PHE A 44 -20.31 13.98 -12.71
N ILE A 45 -19.90 14.46 -11.55
CA ILE A 45 -20.35 15.73 -10.97
C ILE A 45 -19.41 16.82 -11.47
N GLY A 46 -19.99 17.87 -12.02
CA GLY A 46 -19.34 19.13 -12.35
C GLY A 46 -20.06 20.32 -11.71
N VAL A 47 -19.53 21.51 -11.94
CA VAL A 47 -20.06 22.79 -11.45
C VAL A 47 -20.09 23.79 -12.58
N LYS A 48 -21.25 24.41 -12.80
CA LYS A 48 -21.37 25.60 -13.64
C LYS A 48 -21.00 26.84 -12.83
N SER A 49 -19.88 27.48 -13.17
CA SER A 49 -19.37 28.66 -12.47
C SER A 49 -18.94 29.73 -13.45
N GLU A 50 -19.25 30.99 -13.14
CA GLU A 50 -18.65 32.16 -13.81
C GLU A 50 -17.44 32.71 -13.02
N ARG A 51 -17.08 32.06 -11.91
CA ARG A 51 -15.93 32.43 -11.08
C ARG A 51 -14.66 31.83 -11.67
N ASP A 52 -13.73 32.70 -12.03
CA ASP A 52 -12.35 32.33 -12.33
C ASP A 52 -11.50 32.41 -11.06
N GLY A 53 -10.51 31.52 -10.96
CA GLY A 53 -9.52 31.55 -9.89
C GLY A 53 -8.69 30.28 -9.83
N SER A 54 -7.46 30.41 -9.34
CA SER A 54 -6.55 29.28 -9.13
C SER A 54 -6.97 28.39 -7.95
N HIS A 55 -7.92 28.84 -7.13
CA HIS A 55 -8.54 28.11 -6.02
C HIS A 55 -10.02 28.48 -5.93
N ASN A 56 -10.90 27.47 -5.99
CA ASN A 56 -12.35 27.65 -5.85
C ASN A 56 -12.96 26.53 -5.00
N VAL A 57 -13.97 26.88 -4.19
CA VAL A 57 -14.72 25.92 -3.37
C VAL A 57 -16.21 25.97 -3.72
N PHE A 58 -16.78 24.81 -4.03
CA PHE A 58 -18.17 24.66 -4.46
C PHE A 58 -18.93 23.67 -3.58
N PRO A 59 -19.93 24.12 -2.81
CA PRO A 59 -20.87 23.23 -2.13
C PRO A 59 -21.69 22.42 -3.13
N ILE A 60 -21.78 21.10 -2.90
CA ILE A 60 -22.56 20.19 -3.74
C ILE A 60 -23.96 20.01 -3.14
N GLY A 61 -24.02 19.55 -1.90
CA GLY A 61 -25.25 19.18 -1.19
C GLY A 61 -24.93 18.53 0.15
N LYS A 62 -25.95 18.28 0.97
CA LYS A 62 -25.80 17.77 2.34
C LYS A 62 -25.73 16.26 2.41
N LEU A 63 -24.69 15.74 3.04
CA LEU A 63 -24.56 14.34 3.44
C LEU A 63 -24.97 14.23 4.92
N GLN A 64 -26.04 13.49 5.22
CA GLN A 64 -26.57 13.36 6.58
C GLN A 64 -27.02 11.93 6.86
N ASP A 65 -26.70 11.43 8.05
CA ASP A 65 -27.11 10.13 8.56
C ASP A 65 -26.76 8.93 7.65
N LEU A 66 -25.68 9.03 6.86
CA LEU A 66 -25.17 7.96 6.00
C LEU A 66 -23.73 7.64 6.35
N ARG A 67 -23.48 6.37 6.71
CA ARG A 67 -22.13 5.93 7.07
C ARG A 67 -21.20 6.10 5.88
N PHE A 68 -20.02 6.64 6.12
CA PHE A 68 -18.99 6.71 5.11
C PHE A 68 -17.62 6.36 5.70
N MET A 69 -16.73 5.97 4.81
CA MET A 69 -15.28 6.02 5.03
C MET A 69 -14.66 6.88 3.94
N CYS A 70 -13.62 7.62 4.28
CA CYS A 70 -12.82 8.34 3.29
C CYS A 70 -11.33 8.19 3.58
N THR A 71 -10.50 8.37 2.55
CA THR A 71 -9.06 8.61 2.70
C THR A 71 -8.75 10.05 2.35
N PHE A 72 -7.99 10.71 3.21
CA PHE A 72 -7.68 12.13 3.11
C PHE A 72 -6.22 12.38 3.45
N ARG A 73 -5.63 13.45 2.90
CA ARG A 73 -4.25 13.83 3.22
C ARG A 73 -4.21 14.52 4.58
N PHE A 74 -3.63 13.86 5.57
CA PHE A 74 -3.44 14.43 6.92
C PHE A 74 -2.07 15.11 7.07
N LYS A 75 -1.20 14.93 6.07
CA LYS A 75 0.12 15.55 5.88
C LYS A 75 0.29 15.85 4.38
N LEU A 76 1.27 16.69 4.03
CA LEU A 76 1.63 16.90 2.61
C LEU A 76 1.90 15.58 1.87
N TRP A 77 2.59 14.63 2.53
CA TRP A 77 3.07 13.38 1.93
C TRP A 77 2.07 12.22 1.99
N TRP A 78 1.22 12.19 3.03
CA TRP A 78 0.55 10.96 3.48
C TRP A 78 -0.96 11.11 3.63
N MET A 79 -1.66 9.99 3.39
CA MET A 79 -3.08 9.82 3.65
C MET A 79 -3.32 8.98 4.88
N THR A 80 -4.50 9.14 5.47
CA THR A 80 -5.07 8.25 6.48
C THR A 80 -6.59 8.20 6.27
N GLN A 81 -7.28 7.42 7.09
CA GLN A 81 -8.70 7.17 7.00
C GLN A 81 -9.51 7.99 8.01
N ARG A 82 -10.77 8.26 7.63
CA ARG A 82 -11.79 8.79 8.53
C ARG A 82 -13.12 8.10 8.26
N MET A 83 -13.84 7.82 9.33
CA MET A 83 -15.22 7.34 9.30
C MET A 83 -16.11 8.45 9.87
N GLY A 84 -17.33 8.51 9.37
CA GLY A 84 -18.33 9.48 9.83
C GLY A 84 -19.71 9.17 9.28
N SER A 85 -20.65 10.07 9.57
CA SER A 85 -22.02 9.95 9.05
C SER A 85 -22.60 11.23 8.48
N ASN A 86 -21.86 12.35 8.60
CA ASN A 86 -22.32 13.66 8.14
C ASN A 86 -21.24 14.39 7.33
N GLY A 87 -21.65 15.31 6.46
CA GLY A 87 -20.73 16.09 5.64
C GLY A 87 -19.66 16.81 6.48
N ARG A 88 -20.00 17.32 7.67
CA ARG A 88 -19.03 17.99 8.56
C ARG A 88 -17.86 17.12 9.03
N ASP A 89 -18.04 15.80 8.98
CA ASP A 89 -17.04 14.81 9.42
C ASP A 89 -15.97 14.57 8.34
N ILE A 90 -16.25 14.95 7.09
CA ILE A 90 -15.34 14.80 5.95
C ILE A 90 -14.17 15.80 6.09
N PRO A 91 -12.92 15.31 6.23
CA PRO A 91 -11.76 16.19 6.37
C PRO A 91 -11.42 16.94 5.09
N PHE A 92 -10.67 18.04 5.24
CA PHE A 92 -10.01 18.71 4.11
C PHE A 92 -9.06 17.74 3.40
N GLU A 93 -8.88 17.93 2.09
CA GLU A 93 -8.00 17.09 1.26
C GLU A 93 -8.45 15.62 1.20
N THR A 94 -9.76 15.37 1.21
CA THR A 94 -10.32 14.03 0.96
C THR A 94 -10.19 13.69 -0.52
N GLN A 95 -9.50 12.59 -0.83
CA GLN A 95 -9.21 12.17 -2.21
C GLN A 95 -10.04 10.96 -2.65
N PHE A 96 -10.67 10.27 -1.72
CA PHE A 96 -11.54 9.13 -1.99
C PHE A 96 -12.58 9.03 -0.87
N LEU A 97 -13.84 8.85 -1.25
CA LEU A 97 -14.97 8.74 -0.32
C LEU A 97 -15.87 7.58 -0.77
N LEU A 98 -16.21 6.69 0.17
CA LEU A 98 -17.14 5.59 -0.01
C LEU A 98 -18.30 5.77 0.98
N VAL A 99 -19.52 5.83 0.46
CA VAL A 99 -20.75 6.02 1.24
C VAL A 99 -21.58 4.75 1.18
N GLU A 100 -22.10 4.32 2.32
CA GLU A 100 -23.07 3.23 2.42
C GLU A 100 -24.49 3.77 2.47
N GLY A 101 -25.25 3.51 1.42
CA GLY A 101 -26.67 3.82 1.32
C GLY A 101 -27.54 2.59 1.55
N LYS A 102 -28.73 2.79 2.14
CA LYS A 102 -29.75 1.74 2.30
C LYS A 102 -30.87 1.95 1.29
N GLN A 103 -31.11 0.95 0.45
CA GLN A 103 -32.22 0.95 -0.49
C GLN A 103 -33.45 0.31 0.18
N LEU A 104 -34.55 1.07 0.26
CA LEU A 104 -35.85 0.54 0.66
C LEU A 104 -36.52 -0.08 -0.57
N THR A 105 -36.68 -1.39 -0.61
CA THR A 105 -37.42 -2.07 -1.67
C THR A 105 -38.93 -1.86 -1.45
N GLN A 106 -39.60 -1.15 -2.38
CA GLN A 106 -41.01 -0.76 -2.26
C GLN A 106 -42.03 -1.76 -2.86
N PHE A 107 -41.63 -2.99 -3.19
CA PHE A 107 -42.58 -4.00 -3.69
C PHE A 107 -42.42 -5.30 -2.92
N GLY A 108 -43.52 -5.69 -2.26
CA GLY A 108 -43.54 -6.73 -1.26
C GLY A 108 -43.50 -8.15 -1.80
N GLU A 109 -42.91 -9.02 -1.00
CA GLU A 109 -43.49 -10.23 -0.41
C GLU A 109 -42.57 -10.60 0.78
N CYS A 110 -43.13 -11.22 1.83
CA CYS A 110 -42.52 -11.43 3.15
C CYS A 110 -40.99 -11.60 3.19
N GLY A 111 -40.29 -10.59 3.76
CA GLY A 111 -38.86 -10.62 4.07
C GLY A 111 -38.16 -9.36 3.55
N SER A 112 -38.20 -8.26 4.30
CA SER A 112 -37.50 -7.02 3.93
C SER A 112 -35.98 -7.20 3.98
N HIS A 113 -35.39 -7.68 2.89
CA HIS A 113 -33.95 -7.57 2.69
C HIS A 113 -33.63 -6.12 2.28
N GLU A 114 -33.13 -5.32 3.22
CA GLU A 114 -32.49 -4.04 2.92
C GLU A 114 -31.29 -4.32 1.99
N SER A 115 -31.36 -3.89 0.73
CA SER A 115 -30.20 -3.95 -0.17
C SER A 115 -29.29 -2.76 0.10
N VAL A 116 -28.03 -3.03 0.40
CA VAL A 116 -27.01 -2.00 0.60
C VAL A 116 -26.48 -1.56 -0.76
N VAL A 117 -26.38 -0.24 -0.96
CA VAL A 117 -25.77 0.38 -2.14
C VAL A 117 -24.53 1.13 -1.69
N TYR A 118 -23.39 0.76 -2.22
CA TYR A 118 -22.14 1.47 -2.02
C TYR A 118 -21.95 2.50 -3.11
N THR A 119 -21.66 3.74 -2.73
CA THR A 119 -21.44 4.87 -3.65
C THR A 119 -20.03 5.41 -3.44
N VAL A 120 -19.21 5.34 -4.49
CA VAL A 120 -17.86 5.93 -4.53
C VAL A 120 -17.95 7.34 -5.08
N PHE A 121 -17.30 8.29 -4.42
CA PHE A 121 -16.98 9.62 -4.93
C PHE A 121 -15.47 9.70 -5.11
N LEU A 122 -15.04 9.91 -6.35
CA LEU A 122 -13.65 9.97 -6.74
C LEU A 122 -13.37 11.33 -7.40
N PRO A 123 -12.85 12.32 -6.66
CA PRO A 123 -12.44 13.60 -7.24
C PRO A 123 -11.26 13.38 -8.21
N ILE A 124 -11.27 14.04 -9.36
CA ILE A 124 -10.31 13.81 -10.46
C ILE A 124 -9.59 15.09 -10.89
N LEU A 125 -8.70 14.96 -11.88
CA LEU A 125 -8.03 16.09 -12.52
C LEU A 125 -8.83 16.55 -13.74
N GLU A 126 -8.90 17.85 -13.96
CA GLU A 126 -9.46 18.43 -15.18
C GLU A 126 -8.53 19.55 -15.69
N GLY A 127 -7.89 19.30 -16.84
CA GLY A 127 -6.83 20.18 -17.32
C GLY A 127 -5.70 20.33 -16.30
N ALA A 128 -5.42 21.58 -15.92
CA ALA A 128 -4.41 21.95 -14.93
C ALA A 128 -4.90 21.91 -13.47
N PHE A 129 -6.18 21.61 -13.24
CA PHE A 129 -6.80 21.66 -11.92
C PHE A 129 -6.95 20.28 -11.30
N ARG A 130 -6.77 20.23 -9.98
CA ARG A 130 -7.07 19.08 -9.14
C ARG A 130 -8.31 19.35 -8.32
N ALA A 131 -9.28 18.44 -8.36
CA ALA A 131 -10.37 18.40 -7.41
C ALA A 131 -9.98 17.57 -6.16
N VAL A 132 -10.43 18.01 -4.99
CA VAL A 132 -10.50 17.22 -3.76
C VAL A 132 -11.84 17.49 -3.07
N LEU A 133 -12.23 16.62 -2.15
CA LEU A 133 -13.45 16.76 -1.37
C LEU A 133 -13.14 17.31 0.04
N GLN A 134 -14.11 17.99 0.63
CA GLN A 134 -14.09 18.40 2.03
C GLN A 134 -15.51 18.58 2.57
N GLY A 135 -15.63 18.67 3.89
CA GLY A 135 -16.87 18.94 4.60
C GLY A 135 -16.91 20.34 5.22
N ASN A 136 -18.11 20.87 5.42
CA ASN A 136 -18.32 22.14 6.12
C ASN A 136 -19.26 22.04 7.35
N SER A 137 -19.42 23.13 8.09
CA SER A 137 -20.24 23.18 9.31
C SER A 137 -21.75 22.99 9.08
N ARG A 138 -22.21 23.02 7.82
CA ARG A 138 -23.62 22.84 7.42
C ARG A 138 -23.91 21.45 6.87
N ASP A 139 -23.01 20.49 7.07
CA ASP A 139 -23.05 19.13 6.54
C ASP A 139 -22.99 19.04 5.01
N GLU A 140 -22.54 20.09 4.34
CA GLU A 140 -22.37 20.04 2.89
C GLU A 140 -21.05 19.36 2.53
N LEU A 141 -21.12 18.49 1.53
CA LEU A 141 -19.96 18.03 0.79
C LEU A 141 -19.56 19.14 -0.20
N GLU A 142 -18.29 19.51 -0.20
CA GLU A 142 -17.73 20.56 -1.06
C GLU A 142 -16.64 19.99 -1.98
N ILE A 143 -16.57 20.52 -3.20
CA ILE A 143 -15.45 20.33 -4.13
C ILE A 143 -14.51 21.51 -3.95
N CYS A 144 -13.26 21.23 -3.60
CA CYS A 144 -12.16 22.20 -3.64
C CYS A 144 -11.36 21.96 -4.92
N LEU A 145 -11.25 22.97 -5.77
CA LEU A 145 -10.62 22.91 -7.08
C LEU A 145 -9.41 23.84 -7.11
N GLU A 146 -8.23 23.32 -7.44
CA GLU A 146 -6.96 24.07 -7.36
C GLU A 146 -6.04 23.80 -8.55
N SER A 147 -5.51 24.87 -9.17
CA SER A 147 -4.45 24.77 -10.19
C SER A 147 -3.04 24.83 -9.60
N GLY A 148 -2.87 25.39 -8.40
CA GLY A 148 -1.54 25.61 -7.81
C GLY A 148 -0.67 26.63 -8.54
N ASP A 149 -1.25 27.42 -9.45
CA ASP A 149 -0.60 28.50 -10.18
C ASP A 149 -1.54 29.73 -10.24
N PRO A 150 -1.17 30.89 -9.65
CA PRO A 150 -1.99 32.10 -9.66
C PRO A 150 -2.39 32.59 -11.05
N ASP A 151 -1.61 32.26 -12.08
CA ASP A 151 -1.88 32.68 -13.47
C ASP A 151 -2.82 31.70 -14.20
N VAL A 152 -3.06 30.51 -13.63
CA VAL A 152 -3.96 29.50 -14.19
C VAL A 152 -5.30 29.55 -13.45
N VAL A 153 -6.24 30.31 -14.01
CA VAL A 153 -7.51 30.66 -13.35
C VAL A 153 -8.77 30.12 -14.01
N CYS A 154 -8.68 29.66 -15.28
CA CYS A 154 -9.83 29.18 -16.05
C CYS A 154 -9.93 27.65 -16.04
N PHE A 155 -11.11 27.10 -15.75
CA PHE A 155 -11.41 25.66 -15.77
C PHE A 155 -12.74 25.41 -16.49
N ASP A 156 -12.97 24.18 -16.97
CA ASP A 156 -14.24 23.81 -17.63
C ASP A 156 -15.32 23.48 -16.58
N GLY A 157 -14.92 22.76 -15.54
CA GLY A 157 -15.73 22.41 -14.38
C GLY A 157 -16.71 21.28 -14.62
N THR A 158 -16.60 20.53 -15.73
CA THR A 158 -17.66 19.60 -16.15
C THR A 158 -17.48 18.18 -15.61
N HIS A 159 -16.25 17.78 -15.29
CA HIS A 159 -15.89 16.45 -14.82
C HIS A 159 -14.96 16.52 -13.60
N LEU A 160 -15.48 16.99 -12.47
CA LEU A 160 -14.66 17.21 -11.27
C LEU A 160 -14.64 16.01 -10.33
N VAL A 161 -15.76 15.29 -10.20
CA VAL A 161 -15.87 14.12 -9.31
C VAL A 161 -16.60 13.00 -10.03
N PHE A 162 -15.97 11.84 -10.18
CA PHE A 162 -16.65 10.64 -10.65
C PHE A 162 -17.45 9.99 -9.52
N VAL A 163 -18.69 9.62 -9.81
CA VAL A 163 -19.58 8.88 -8.92
C VAL A 163 -19.89 7.53 -9.53
N GLY A 164 -19.65 6.46 -8.79
CA GLY A 164 -19.98 5.09 -9.19
C GLY A 164 -20.72 4.36 -8.08
N ALA A 165 -21.60 3.42 -8.43
CA ALA A 165 -22.39 2.70 -7.44
C ALA A 165 -22.69 1.23 -7.78
N GLY A 166 -22.89 0.43 -6.73
CA GLY A 166 -23.22 -0.99 -6.82
C GLY A 166 -23.36 -1.68 -5.46
N SER A 167 -23.58 -2.99 -5.49
CA SER A 167 -23.83 -3.81 -4.28
C SER A 167 -22.57 -4.38 -3.65
N ASP A 168 -21.43 -4.35 -4.35
CA ASP A 168 -20.14 -4.80 -3.84
C ASP A 168 -19.17 -3.61 -3.77
N PRO A 169 -18.61 -3.27 -2.59
CA PRO A 169 -17.79 -2.08 -2.46
C PRO A 169 -16.45 -2.22 -3.19
N PHE A 170 -15.84 -3.40 -3.23
CA PHE A 170 -14.53 -3.60 -3.85
C PHE A 170 -14.63 -3.56 -5.39
N GLU A 171 -15.65 -4.19 -5.97
CA GLU A 171 -15.91 -4.17 -7.41
C GLU A 171 -16.33 -2.77 -7.89
N VAL A 172 -17.10 -2.01 -7.07
CA VAL A 172 -17.46 -0.62 -7.39
C VAL A 172 -16.21 0.27 -7.41
N ILE A 173 -15.32 0.13 -6.42
CA ILE A 173 -14.06 0.88 -6.37
C ILE A 173 -13.18 0.54 -7.59
N ASN A 174 -12.99 -0.75 -7.88
CA ASN A 174 -12.22 -1.19 -9.04
C ASN A 174 -12.77 -0.65 -10.36
N SER A 175 -14.08 -0.75 -10.55
CA SER A 175 -14.76 -0.28 -11.76
C SER A 175 -14.74 1.25 -11.88
N ALA A 176 -14.83 1.97 -10.76
CA ALA A 176 -14.72 3.43 -10.73
C ALA A 176 -13.34 3.89 -11.20
N VAL A 177 -12.26 3.32 -10.65
CA VAL A 177 -10.89 3.68 -11.04
C VAL A 177 -10.61 3.30 -12.50
N LYS A 178 -11.08 2.12 -12.97
CA LYS A 178 -10.99 1.73 -14.41
C LYS A 178 -11.77 2.65 -15.34
N THR A 179 -12.86 3.25 -14.87
CA THR A 179 -13.65 4.22 -15.65
C THR A 179 -12.94 5.56 -15.72
N VAL A 180 -12.39 6.04 -14.60
CA VAL A 180 -11.55 7.25 -14.57
C VAL A 180 -10.27 7.06 -15.38
N GLU A 181 -9.67 5.86 -15.39
CA GLU A 181 -8.52 5.51 -16.24
C GLU A 181 -8.85 5.72 -17.73
N ARG A 182 -10.00 5.22 -18.18
CA ARG A 182 -10.45 5.39 -19.58
C ARG A 182 -10.77 6.85 -19.92
N HIS A 183 -11.31 7.60 -18.95
CA HIS A 183 -11.67 9.00 -19.14
C HIS A 183 -10.43 9.90 -19.23
N LEU A 184 -9.50 9.78 -18.29
CA LEU A 184 -8.31 10.64 -18.23
C LEU A 184 -7.21 10.21 -19.22
N GLY A 185 -6.98 8.90 -19.39
CA GLY A 185 -5.91 8.37 -20.27
C GLY A 185 -4.48 8.69 -19.81
N THR A 186 -4.29 9.27 -18.62
CA THR A 186 -3.00 9.74 -18.10
C THR A 186 -2.32 8.79 -17.12
N PHE A 187 -3.04 7.80 -16.59
CA PHE A 187 -2.50 6.77 -15.70
C PHE A 187 -2.90 5.37 -16.16
N SER A 188 -2.45 4.34 -15.45
CA SER A 188 -2.91 2.98 -15.67
C SER A 188 -3.31 2.30 -14.38
N HIS A 189 -4.35 1.47 -14.44
CA HIS A 189 -4.78 0.64 -13.31
C HIS A 189 -3.68 -0.37 -12.93
N ARG A 190 -3.57 -0.72 -11.63
CA ARG A 190 -2.54 -1.63 -11.07
C ARG A 190 -2.36 -2.91 -11.91
N GLU A 191 -3.46 -3.50 -12.33
CA GLU A 191 -3.49 -4.77 -13.09
C GLU A 191 -2.76 -4.72 -14.44
N LYS A 192 -2.56 -3.53 -15.02
CA LYS A 192 -1.83 -3.36 -16.30
C LYS A 192 -0.32 -3.14 -16.10
N LYS A 193 0.13 -3.00 -14.86
CA LYS A 193 1.51 -2.66 -14.53
C LYS A 193 2.34 -3.91 -14.26
N LYS A 194 3.60 -3.88 -14.69
CA LYS A 194 4.56 -4.95 -14.40
C LYS A 194 4.98 -4.86 -12.93
N MET A 195 4.67 -5.89 -12.15
CA MET A 195 5.11 -6.02 -10.77
C MET A 195 6.60 -6.40 -10.73
N PRO A 196 7.43 -5.70 -9.91
CA PRO A 196 8.83 -6.07 -9.73
C PRO A 196 8.96 -7.34 -8.88
N ASP A 197 9.93 -8.18 -9.21
CA ASP A 197 10.21 -9.45 -8.52
C ASP A 197 10.72 -9.24 -7.09
N MET A 198 11.29 -8.07 -6.79
CA MET A 198 11.73 -7.69 -5.43
C MET A 198 10.64 -7.94 -4.38
N LEU A 199 9.35 -7.84 -4.75
CA LEU A 199 8.20 -8.09 -3.87
C LEU A 199 8.19 -9.51 -3.29
N ASN A 200 8.84 -10.49 -3.93
CA ASN A 200 8.81 -11.90 -3.52
C ASN A 200 9.99 -12.29 -2.60
N TRP A 201 10.85 -11.33 -2.28
CA TRP A 201 12.11 -11.54 -1.57
C TRP A 201 12.13 -10.74 -0.27
N PHE A 202 12.65 -11.35 0.79
CA PHE A 202 12.91 -10.66 2.04
C PHE A 202 13.99 -9.59 1.84
N GLY A 203 13.75 -8.39 2.35
CA GLY A 203 14.66 -7.28 2.20
C GLY A 203 15.14 -6.65 3.51
N TRP A 204 16.09 -5.72 3.35
CA TRP A 204 16.58 -4.88 4.43
C TRP A 204 16.75 -3.44 3.93
N CYS A 205 16.19 -2.48 4.66
CA CYS A 205 16.34 -1.05 4.42
C CYS A 205 17.30 -0.46 5.45
N THR A 206 18.21 0.40 5.02
CA THR A 206 19.27 0.96 5.87
C THR A 206 18.85 2.19 6.70
N TRP A 207 17.61 2.68 6.52
CA TRP A 207 17.14 3.93 7.14
C TRP A 207 17.13 3.92 8.67
N ASP A 208 16.34 3.12 9.37
CA ASP A 208 16.39 3.13 10.85
C ASP A 208 17.66 2.48 11.41
N ALA A 209 18.35 1.67 10.60
CA ALA A 209 19.62 1.07 10.95
C ALA A 209 20.73 2.12 11.15
N PHE A 210 20.80 3.11 10.25
CA PHE A 210 21.90 4.09 10.23
C PHE A 210 21.49 5.55 10.01
N TYR A 211 20.27 5.78 9.52
CA TYR A 211 19.81 7.02 8.90
C TYR A 211 20.83 7.53 7.88
N THR A 212 21.09 8.84 7.84
CA THR A 212 22.09 9.43 6.94
C THR A 212 23.53 9.03 7.24
N ASN A 213 23.79 8.29 8.33
CA ASN A 213 25.14 7.79 8.66
C ASN A 213 25.49 6.45 7.99
N VAL A 214 24.64 5.94 7.09
CA VAL A 214 24.94 4.71 6.33
C VAL A 214 26.29 4.80 5.60
N THR A 215 27.07 3.72 5.63
CA THR A 215 28.36 3.56 4.94
C THR A 215 28.41 2.21 4.24
N SER A 216 29.30 2.05 3.24
CA SER A 216 29.50 0.75 2.59
C SER A 216 29.85 -0.38 3.59
N GLU A 217 30.63 -0.05 4.62
CA GLU A 217 31.01 -1.00 5.68
C GLU A 217 29.82 -1.36 6.57
N GLY A 218 28.98 -0.39 6.95
CA GLY A 218 27.76 -0.65 7.70
C GLY A 218 26.79 -1.56 6.96
N VAL A 219 26.66 -1.41 5.63
CA VAL A 219 25.84 -2.31 4.80
C VAL A 219 26.36 -3.75 4.87
N LYS A 220 27.67 -3.96 4.69
CA LYS A 220 28.29 -5.30 4.79
C LYS A 220 28.05 -5.95 6.14
N GLN A 221 28.31 -5.22 7.23
CA GLN A 221 28.12 -5.71 8.58
C GLN A 221 26.65 -6.10 8.86
N GLY A 222 25.71 -5.33 8.30
CA GLY A 222 24.29 -5.67 8.34
C GLY A 222 23.99 -7.00 7.66
N LEU A 223 24.43 -7.18 6.41
CA LEU A 223 24.21 -8.41 5.65
C LEU A 223 24.84 -9.64 6.34
N GLU A 224 26.10 -9.54 6.76
CA GLU A 224 26.78 -10.59 7.51
C GLU A 224 26.04 -10.95 8.82
N SER A 225 25.43 -9.95 9.48
CA SER A 225 24.70 -10.19 10.72
C SER A 225 23.40 -10.98 10.51
N PHE A 226 22.73 -10.80 9.37
CA PHE A 226 21.55 -11.60 9.01
C PHE A 226 21.92 -13.03 8.59
N GLU A 227 23.00 -13.19 7.82
CA GLU A 227 23.51 -14.49 7.40
C GLU A 227 23.86 -15.39 8.58
N LYS A 228 24.48 -14.82 9.62
CA LYS A 228 24.79 -15.53 10.88
C LYS A 228 23.54 -16.10 11.57
N GLY A 229 22.37 -15.49 11.35
CA GLY A 229 21.09 -15.99 11.88
C GLY A 229 20.32 -16.91 10.93
N GLY A 230 20.83 -17.15 9.72
CA GLY A 230 20.21 -18.00 8.71
C GLY A 230 19.01 -17.38 8.01
N ILE A 231 18.88 -16.05 8.02
CA ILE A 231 17.81 -15.31 7.32
C ILE A 231 18.46 -14.25 6.40
N PRO A 232 19.17 -14.67 5.33
CA PRO A 232 19.84 -13.73 4.44
C PRO A 232 18.81 -12.92 3.62
N PRO A 233 18.85 -11.58 3.65
CA PRO A 233 18.08 -10.75 2.72
C PRO A 233 18.51 -11.03 1.29
N LYS A 234 17.57 -10.93 0.36
CA LYS A 234 17.82 -10.99 -1.09
C LYS A 234 17.56 -9.65 -1.78
N PHE A 235 17.08 -8.67 -1.02
CA PHE A 235 16.81 -7.31 -1.46
C PHE A 235 17.39 -6.30 -0.45
N VAL A 236 18.02 -5.23 -0.93
CA VAL A 236 18.55 -4.16 -0.07
C VAL A 236 18.13 -2.80 -0.59
N ILE A 237 17.71 -1.92 0.32
CA ILE A 237 17.53 -0.49 0.06
C ILE A 237 18.66 0.28 0.77
N ILE A 238 19.55 0.88 -0.01
CA ILE A 238 20.50 1.89 0.49
C ILE A 238 19.73 3.22 0.53
N ASP A 239 19.25 3.55 1.72
CA ASP A 239 18.40 4.72 1.95
C ASP A 239 19.23 6.01 2.07
N ASP A 240 18.61 7.15 2.39
CA ASP A 240 19.24 8.46 2.41
C ASP A 240 20.56 8.47 3.22
N GLY A 241 21.56 9.16 2.68
CA GLY A 241 22.92 9.26 3.22
C GLY A 241 24.01 8.87 2.23
N TRP A 242 23.70 8.23 1.10
CA TRP A 242 24.71 7.81 0.11
C TRP A 242 25.03 8.88 -0.95
N GLN A 243 24.12 9.83 -1.20
CA GLN A 243 24.26 10.85 -2.24
C GLN A 243 25.28 11.94 -1.89
N SER A 244 25.85 12.57 -2.92
CA SER A 244 26.71 13.75 -2.77
C SER A 244 25.88 15.01 -2.60
N VAL A 245 25.85 15.54 -1.38
CA VAL A 245 24.97 16.67 -1.03
C VAL A 245 25.71 17.72 -0.22
N GLY A 246 25.20 18.95 -0.26
CA GLY A 246 25.70 20.03 0.57
C GLY A 246 24.66 21.12 0.83
N MET A 247 24.81 21.83 1.94
CA MET A 247 24.03 23.03 2.24
C MET A 247 24.66 24.25 1.58
N ASP A 248 23.83 25.19 1.15
CA ASP A 248 24.33 26.46 0.61
C ASP A 248 24.89 27.35 1.73
N PRO A 249 25.83 28.27 1.45
CA PRO A 249 26.45 29.11 2.48
C PRO A 249 25.46 29.96 3.29
N THR A 250 24.34 30.36 2.68
CA THR A 250 23.27 31.14 3.31
C THR A 250 22.11 30.28 3.82
N GLY A 251 22.23 28.95 3.72
CA GLY A 251 21.19 28.02 4.13
C GLY A 251 21.02 27.95 5.65
N ILE A 252 19.79 27.72 6.08
CA ILE A 252 19.43 27.49 7.48
C ILE A 252 19.24 25.99 7.66
N ALA A 253 20.11 25.38 8.47
CA ALA A 253 20.05 23.95 8.74
C ALA A 253 18.74 23.59 9.44
N CYS A 254 18.08 22.55 8.95
CA CYS A 254 16.95 21.91 9.60
C CYS A 254 17.31 20.43 9.75
N LYS A 255 17.89 20.10 10.91
CA LYS A 255 18.30 18.73 11.23
C LYS A 255 17.15 18.06 11.95
N SER A 256 16.61 17.00 11.37
CA SER A 256 15.67 16.14 12.09
C SER A 256 16.40 15.34 13.17
N ASP A 257 15.66 14.83 14.16
CA ASP A 257 16.18 13.93 15.20
C ASP A 257 16.87 12.67 14.64
N ASN A 258 16.65 12.40 13.35
CA ASN A 258 17.16 11.27 12.58
C ASN A 258 18.25 11.67 11.55
N ALA A 259 18.96 12.78 11.79
CA ALA A 259 20.19 13.21 11.11
C ALA A 259 20.10 13.72 9.65
N ALA A 260 18.93 13.69 8.98
CA ALA A 260 18.77 14.36 7.69
C ALA A 260 18.74 15.88 7.85
N ASN A 261 19.47 16.61 6.99
CA ASN A 261 19.36 18.06 6.86
C ASN A 261 18.53 18.39 5.62
N PHE A 262 17.27 18.76 5.81
CA PHE A 262 16.34 19.02 4.71
C PHE A 262 16.74 20.23 3.84
N ALA A 263 17.68 21.06 4.30
CA ALA A 263 18.23 22.18 3.55
C ALA A 263 19.35 21.80 2.55
N ASN A 264 19.85 20.56 2.61
CA ASN A 264 20.90 20.10 1.71
C ASN A 264 20.36 19.94 0.28
N ARG A 265 21.24 20.15 -0.71
CA ARG A 265 20.97 19.99 -2.14
C ARG A 265 21.91 18.98 -2.76
N LEU A 266 21.47 18.32 -3.82
CA LEU A 266 22.32 17.46 -4.63
C LEU A 266 23.43 18.29 -5.28
N THR A 267 24.67 17.87 -5.10
CA THR A 267 25.86 18.53 -5.69
C THR A 267 26.56 17.66 -6.74
N ASP A 268 26.17 16.39 -6.86
CA ASP A 268 26.65 15.46 -7.88
C ASP A 268 25.67 14.28 -7.96
N ILE A 269 25.49 13.70 -9.16
CA ILE A 269 24.66 12.51 -9.35
C ILE A 269 25.33 11.22 -8.85
N LYS A 270 26.66 11.23 -8.67
CA LYS A 270 27.44 10.12 -8.12
C LYS A 270 27.40 10.10 -6.59
N GLU A 271 27.68 8.93 -6.01
CA GLU A 271 27.76 8.69 -4.58
C GLU A 271 28.79 9.59 -3.88
N ASN A 272 28.62 9.77 -2.57
CA ASN A 272 29.60 10.44 -1.74
C ASN A 272 30.73 9.51 -1.31
N HIS A 273 31.71 10.08 -0.61
CA HIS A 273 32.91 9.37 -0.14
C HIS A 273 32.62 8.12 0.72
N LYS A 274 31.45 7.98 1.37
CA LYS A 274 31.13 6.81 2.22
C LYS A 274 30.87 5.53 1.42
N PHE A 275 30.71 5.65 0.11
CA PHE A 275 30.49 4.54 -0.83
C PHE A 275 31.62 4.44 -1.87
N GLN A 276 32.78 5.01 -1.56
CA GLN A 276 34.01 4.82 -2.32
C GLN A 276 35.00 3.98 -1.51
N ARG A 277 35.70 3.06 -2.18
CA ARG A 277 36.59 2.07 -1.56
C ARG A 277 37.62 2.67 -0.59
N ASN A 278 38.16 3.84 -0.92
CA ASN A 278 39.09 4.61 -0.09
C ASN A 278 38.60 6.06 0.08
N GLY A 279 37.28 6.27 0.11
CA GLY A 279 36.71 7.60 0.09
C GLY A 279 37.10 8.44 1.30
N LYS A 280 37.36 9.72 1.04
CA LYS A 280 37.65 10.72 2.07
C LYS A 280 36.75 11.92 1.86
N GLU A 281 36.24 12.48 2.94
CA GLU A 281 35.41 13.66 2.86
C GLU A 281 36.12 14.80 2.11
N GLY A 282 35.43 15.45 1.18
CA GLY A 282 35.98 16.49 0.32
C GLY A 282 36.84 16.00 -0.86
N HIS A 283 37.03 14.69 -1.04
CA HIS A 283 37.75 14.11 -2.16
C HIS A 283 36.90 13.05 -2.87
N ARG A 284 36.80 13.15 -4.20
CA ARG A 284 36.12 12.16 -5.05
C ARG A 284 37.18 11.37 -5.83
N ASP A 285 37.12 10.05 -5.72
CA ASP A 285 37.73 9.17 -6.72
C ASP A 285 36.84 9.15 -7.97
N GLU A 286 37.43 9.42 -9.14
CA GLU A 286 36.71 9.45 -10.42
C GLU A 286 36.63 8.08 -11.09
N ASP A 287 37.42 7.09 -10.64
CA ASP A 287 37.34 5.73 -11.14
C ASP A 287 36.05 5.06 -10.65
N PRO A 288 35.07 4.78 -11.54
CA PRO A 288 33.82 4.14 -11.13
C PRO A 288 34.02 2.76 -10.51
N ALA A 289 35.13 2.08 -10.83
CA ALA A 289 35.47 0.79 -10.25
C ALA A 289 35.83 0.86 -8.75
N ASN A 290 36.09 2.06 -8.22
CA ASN A 290 36.29 2.31 -6.80
C ASN A 290 35.08 2.97 -6.12
N GLY A 291 34.03 3.30 -6.87
CA GLY A 291 32.81 3.94 -6.39
C GLY A 291 31.71 2.97 -5.97
N LEU A 292 30.45 3.38 -6.16
CA LEU A 292 29.28 2.56 -5.81
C LEU A 292 29.28 1.18 -6.47
N ALA A 293 29.84 1.05 -7.68
CA ALA A 293 29.94 -0.21 -8.41
C ALA A 293 30.72 -1.29 -7.64
N TYR A 294 31.79 -0.89 -6.93
CA TYR A 294 32.56 -1.79 -6.08
C TYR A 294 31.69 -2.37 -4.97
N VAL A 295 30.97 -1.50 -4.25
CA VAL A 295 30.13 -1.87 -3.11
C VAL A 295 29.00 -2.79 -3.56
N VAL A 296 28.30 -2.43 -4.64
CA VAL A 296 27.16 -3.21 -5.16
C VAL A 296 27.62 -4.58 -5.67
N SER A 297 28.72 -4.63 -6.42
CA SER A 297 29.26 -5.91 -6.92
C SER A 297 29.66 -6.82 -5.77
N GLU A 298 30.33 -6.26 -4.76
CA GLU A 298 30.76 -7.01 -3.60
C GLU A 298 29.59 -7.58 -2.79
N ILE A 299 28.53 -6.80 -2.54
CA ILE A 299 27.38 -7.33 -1.78
C ILE A 299 26.57 -8.37 -2.57
N LYS A 300 26.47 -8.22 -3.90
CA LYS A 300 25.81 -9.21 -4.75
C LYS A 300 26.58 -10.52 -4.81
N GLU A 301 27.90 -10.46 -4.99
CA GLU A 301 28.75 -11.65 -5.11
C GLU A 301 28.92 -12.40 -3.78
N LYS A 302 29.07 -11.67 -2.65
CA LYS A 302 29.35 -12.29 -1.34
C LYS A 302 28.11 -12.71 -0.57
N HIS A 303 27.00 -11.98 -0.71
CA HIS A 303 25.80 -12.17 0.10
C HIS A 303 24.58 -12.65 -0.70
N ASP A 304 24.78 -12.99 -1.99
CA ASP A 304 23.72 -13.48 -2.88
C ASP A 304 22.50 -12.54 -2.94
N ILE A 305 22.77 -11.23 -2.96
CA ILE A 305 21.75 -10.19 -3.09
C ILE A 305 21.25 -10.16 -4.53
N LYS A 306 19.93 -10.27 -4.71
CA LYS A 306 19.29 -10.24 -6.04
C LYS A 306 19.02 -8.83 -6.51
N ASN A 307 18.55 -7.97 -5.60
CA ASN A 307 18.12 -6.62 -5.92
C ASN A 307 18.75 -5.60 -4.97
N VAL A 308 19.36 -4.55 -5.52
CA VAL A 308 19.84 -3.38 -4.76
C VAL A 308 19.12 -2.15 -5.27
N TYR A 309 18.34 -1.49 -4.40
CA TYR A 309 17.72 -0.21 -4.68
C TYR A 309 18.45 0.89 -3.90
N VAL A 310 18.43 2.11 -4.43
CA VAL A 310 18.95 3.30 -3.75
C VAL A 310 17.89 4.38 -3.64
N TRP A 311 17.95 5.17 -2.59
CA TRP A 311 17.00 6.26 -2.35
C TRP A 311 17.41 7.56 -3.08
N HIS A 312 16.44 8.31 -3.60
CA HIS A 312 16.61 9.73 -3.92
C HIS A 312 15.27 10.47 -3.85
N ALA A 313 15.27 11.79 -3.68
CA ALA A 313 14.05 12.58 -3.80
C ALA A 313 13.66 12.78 -5.28
N ILE A 314 12.39 13.05 -5.57
CA ILE A 314 11.93 13.38 -6.94
C ILE A 314 12.69 14.58 -7.51
N THR A 315 13.09 15.53 -6.67
CA THR A 315 13.86 16.72 -7.03
C THR A 315 15.38 16.50 -6.93
N GLY A 316 15.84 15.25 -6.86
CA GLY A 316 17.25 14.87 -6.74
C GLY A 316 17.69 14.67 -5.29
N TYR A 317 17.42 15.64 -4.41
CA TYR A 317 17.54 15.54 -2.96
C TYR A 317 16.49 16.43 -2.28
N TRP A 318 16.42 16.44 -0.94
CA TRP A 318 15.44 17.22 -0.16
C TRP A 318 15.32 18.68 -0.60
N GLY A 319 16.43 19.42 -0.69
CA GLY A 319 16.46 20.81 -1.16
C GLY A 319 16.59 20.98 -2.68
N GLY A 320 16.48 19.91 -3.46
CA GLY A 320 16.61 19.92 -4.92
C GLY A 320 18.04 19.74 -5.43
N VAL A 321 18.25 20.03 -6.72
CA VAL A 321 19.57 20.05 -7.37
C VAL A 321 20.17 21.44 -7.25
N ARG A 322 21.40 21.57 -6.72
CA ARG A 322 22.03 22.88 -6.51
C ARG A 322 22.26 23.61 -7.84
N PRO A 323 21.75 24.85 -8.00
CA PRO A 323 22.04 25.67 -9.17
C PRO A 323 23.53 26.04 -9.31
N GLY A 324 24.03 26.09 -10.54
CA GLY A 324 25.37 26.60 -10.85
C GLY A 324 26.54 25.71 -10.42
N VAL A 325 26.30 24.45 -10.06
CA VAL A 325 27.37 23.48 -9.80
C VAL A 325 27.97 22.99 -11.10
N MET A 326 29.31 22.93 -11.13
CA MET A 326 30.08 22.41 -12.25
C MET A 326 29.68 20.97 -12.59
N GLY A 327 29.38 20.71 -13.86
CA GLY A 327 28.96 19.39 -14.35
C GLY A 327 27.46 19.12 -14.24
N MET A 328 26.67 20.06 -13.73
CA MET A 328 25.21 19.95 -13.61
C MET A 328 24.47 21.17 -14.17
N GLU A 329 25.17 22.12 -14.81
CA GLU A 329 24.59 23.36 -15.34
C GLU A 329 23.57 23.09 -16.46
N HIS A 330 23.76 22.01 -17.23
CA HIS A 330 22.87 21.63 -18.34
C HIS A 330 21.48 21.18 -17.90
N TYR A 331 21.29 20.89 -16.61
CA TYR A 331 19.96 20.64 -16.03
C TYR A 331 19.16 21.93 -15.79
N GLU A 332 19.80 23.10 -15.89
CA GLU A 332 19.17 24.42 -15.76
C GLU A 332 18.36 24.55 -14.46
N SER A 333 18.88 23.99 -13.35
CA SER A 333 18.22 24.07 -12.04
C SER A 333 18.09 25.51 -11.56
N LYS A 334 16.92 25.87 -11.04
CA LYS A 334 16.60 27.21 -10.51
C LYS A 334 16.05 27.13 -9.10
N MET A 335 16.25 28.19 -8.34
CA MET A 335 15.68 28.31 -7.00
C MET A 335 14.20 28.69 -7.09
N GLU A 336 13.35 27.79 -6.60
CA GLU A 336 11.90 27.98 -6.50
C GLU A 336 11.45 27.90 -5.04
N PHE A 337 10.36 28.57 -4.70
CA PHE A 337 9.86 28.66 -3.32
C PHE A 337 8.47 28.02 -3.24
N PRO A 338 8.36 26.82 -2.63
CA PRO A 338 7.10 26.12 -2.44
C PRO A 338 5.99 26.97 -1.82
N VAL A 339 4.77 26.83 -2.34
CA VAL A 339 3.55 27.42 -1.77
C VAL A 339 2.52 26.33 -1.49
N SER A 340 2.12 26.20 -0.22
CA SER A 340 1.14 25.20 0.22
C SER A 340 -0.30 25.65 -0.07
N SER A 341 -1.19 24.71 -0.37
CA SER A 341 -2.63 24.99 -0.50
C SER A 341 -3.28 25.22 0.88
N PRO A 342 -4.40 25.98 0.95
CA PRO A 342 -5.19 26.09 2.17
C PRO A 342 -5.65 24.75 2.74
N GLY A 343 -5.94 23.78 1.86
CA GLY A 343 -6.31 22.42 2.25
C GLY A 343 -5.18 21.69 2.99
N ILE A 344 -3.94 21.77 2.51
CA ILE A 344 -2.80 21.16 3.20
C ILE A 344 -2.43 21.91 4.48
N GLN A 345 -2.49 23.25 4.49
CA GLN A 345 -2.29 24.05 5.71
C GLN A 345 -3.32 23.73 6.81
N SER A 346 -4.48 23.20 6.43
CA SER A 346 -5.52 22.75 7.36
C SER A 346 -5.17 21.43 8.06
N ASN A 347 -4.08 20.76 7.67
CA ASN A 347 -3.62 19.47 8.19
C ASN A 347 -2.26 19.60 8.93
N GLU A 348 -1.58 18.49 9.25
CA GLU A 348 -0.32 18.52 10.04
C GLU A 348 0.75 19.38 9.37
N GLN A 349 1.45 20.16 10.20
CA GLN A 349 2.62 20.91 9.77
C GLN A 349 3.80 19.96 9.55
N CYS A 350 4.60 20.21 8.51
CA CYS A 350 5.73 19.36 8.17
C CYS A 350 7.04 20.15 8.23
N GLU A 351 7.91 19.80 9.17
CA GLU A 351 9.22 20.46 9.34
C GLU A 351 10.08 20.41 8.07
N ALA A 352 10.05 19.29 7.34
CA ALA A 352 10.75 19.16 6.07
C ALA A 352 10.23 20.17 5.04
N PHE A 353 8.91 20.34 4.93
CA PHE A 353 8.31 21.32 4.04
C PHE A 353 8.64 22.76 4.44
N ASP A 354 8.59 23.07 5.73
CA ASP A 354 8.93 24.41 6.25
C ASP A 354 10.40 24.76 5.96
N SER A 355 11.31 23.78 6.12
CA SER A 355 12.72 23.92 5.76
C SER A 355 12.91 24.20 4.27
N ILE A 356 12.26 23.44 3.40
CA ILE A 356 12.36 23.61 1.94
C ILE A 356 11.76 24.97 1.54
N THR A 357 10.64 25.37 2.13
CA THR A 357 10.03 26.69 1.88
C THR A 357 10.95 27.83 2.28
N THR A 358 11.60 27.71 3.44
CA THR A 358 12.53 28.74 3.96
C THR A 358 13.81 28.83 3.13
N ASN A 359 14.38 27.69 2.76
CA ASN A 359 15.66 27.64 2.03
C ASN A 359 15.50 27.76 0.51
N GLY A 360 14.29 27.58 -0.02
CA GLY A 360 14.00 27.33 -1.42
C GLY A 360 14.36 25.91 -1.87
N LEU A 361 13.89 25.52 -3.05
CA LEU A 361 14.16 24.24 -3.69
C LEU A 361 14.86 24.46 -5.04
N GLY A 362 15.95 23.75 -5.30
CA GLY A 362 16.62 23.73 -6.60
C GLY A 362 15.84 22.85 -7.59
N LEU A 363 14.92 23.45 -8.34
CA LEU A 363 14.06 22.75 -9.29
C LEU A 363 14.76 22.64 -10.64
N VAL A 364 15.04 21.41 -11.07
CA VAL A 364 15.50 21.11 -12.45
C VAL A 364 14.47 21.64 -13.45
N HIS A 365 14.91 22.26 -14.55
CA HIS A 365 13.95 22.78 -15.52
C HIS A 365 13.06 21.63 -16.07
N PRO A 366 11.72 21.78 -16.18
CA PRO A 366 10.83 20.67 -16.57
C PRO A 366 11.17 20.04 -17.92
N GLU A 367 11.72 20.80 -18.87
CA GLU A 367 12.17 20.28 -20.18
C GLU A 367 13.51 19.53 -20.12
N LYS A 368 14.24 19.59 -19.01
CA LYS A 368 15.54 18.93 -18.79
C LYS A 368 15.45 17.75 -17.81
N VAL A 369 14.31 17.59 -17.12
CA VAL A 369 14.16 16.61 -16.05
C VAL A 369 14.33 15.16 -16.52
N PHE A 370 13.94 14.84 -17.76
CA PHE A 370 14.24 13.53 -18.34
C PHE A 370 15.74 13.28 -18.47
N SER A 371 16.52 14.25 -18.96
CA SER A 371 17.97 14.13 -19.06
C SER A 371 18.59 13.91 -17.68
N PHE A 372 18.17 14.68 -16.68
CA PHE A 372 18.59 14.52 -15.29
C PHE A 372 18.34 13.10 -14.77
N TYR A 373 17.09 12.61 -14.82
CA TYR A 373 16.80 11.25 -14.36
C TYR A 373 17.49 10.19 -15.20
N ASN A 374 17.61 10.39 -16.51
CA ASN A 374 18.25 9.42 -17.37
C ASN A 374 19.74 9.31 -17.07
N GLU A 375 20.44 10.42 -16.89
CA GLU A 375 21.86 10.42 -16.53
C GLU A 375 22.08 9.79 -15.14
N LEU A 376 21.26 10.17 -14.14
CA LEU A 376 21.30 9.57 -12.80
C LEU A 376 21.05 8.06 -12.84
N HIS A 377 19.96 7.61 -13.47
CA HIS A 377 19.61 6.20 -13.49
C HIS A 377 20.51 5.37 -14.43
N SER A 378 21.02 5.93 -15.52
CA SER A 378 22.04 5.28 -16.35
C SER A 378 23.31 5.05 -15.55
N TYR A 379 23.74 6.03 -14.74
CA TYR A 379 24.85 5.86 -13.81
C TYR A 379 24.57 4.72 -12.82
N LEU A 380 23.46 4.76 -12.09
CA LEU A 380 23.09 3.73 -11.10
C LEU A 380 23.00 2.33 -11.71
N SER A 381 22.35 2.20 -12.87
CA SER A 381 22.26 0.94 -13.60
C SER A 381 23.65 0.41 -13.98
N SER A 382 24.57 1.29 -14.40
CA SER A 382 25.95 0.91 -14.72
C SER A 382 26.76 0.44 -13.51
N THR A 383 26.40 0.86 -12.29
CA THR A 383 27.02 0.37 -11.04
C THR A 383 26.37 -0.92 -10.53
N GLY A 384 25.39 -1.47 -11.26
CA GLY A 384 24.68 -2.69 -10.89
C GLY A 384 23.49 -2.49 -9.95
N VAL A 385 23.03 -1.25 -9.73
CA VAL A 385 21.78 -0.97 -8.99
C VAL A 385 20.59 -1.39 -9.86
N ASP A 386 19.59 -2.03 -9.26
CA ASP A 386 18.45 -2.63 -9.97
C ASP A 386 17.18 -1.76 -9.96
N GLY A 387 17.16 -0.73 -9.13
CA GLY A 387 16.04 0.19 -9.02
C GLY A 387 16.24 1.30 -7.99
N VAL A 388 15.19 2.06 -7.73
CA VAL A 388 15.23 3.23 -6.84
C VAL A 388 14.02 3.32 -5.91
N LYS A 389 14.20 3.88 -4.73
CA LYS A 389 13.10 4.39 -3.88
C LYS A 389 13.05 5.91 -4.07
N VAL A 390 11.93 6.42 -4.60
CA VAL A 390 11.81 7.85 -4.94
C VAL A 390 10.88 8.55 -3.96
N ASP A 391 11.44 9.42 -3.14
CA ASP A 391 10.73 10.13 -2.07
C ASP A 391 10.35 11.56 -2.45
N VAL A 392 9.68 12.25 -1.54
CA VAL A 392 9.34 13.69 -1.60
C VAL A 392 8.49 14.05 -2.82
N GLN A 393 7.74 13.10 -3.39
CA GLN A 393 7.09 13.30 -4.69
C GLN A 393 5.98 14.37 -4.68
N ASN A 394 5.22 14.47 -3.59
CA ASN A 394 4.14 15.46 -3.49
C ASN A 394 4.64 16.91 -3.47
N ILE A 395 5.95 17.19 -3.32
CA ILE A 395 6.45 18.58 -3.29
C ILE A 395 6.14 19.34 -4.58
N LEU A 396 6.04 18.63 -5.71
CA LEU A 396 5.72 19.21 -7.01
C LEU A 396 4.38 19.95 -7.01
N GLU A 397 3.43 19.58 -6.16
CA GLU A 397 2.12 20.24 -6.10
C GLU A 397 2.18 21.69 -5.59
N THR A 398 3.29 22.04 -4.95
CA THR A 398 3.54 23.35 -4.32
C THR A 398 4.42 24.26 -5.19
N LEU A 399 4.85 23.76 -6.35
CA LEU A 399 5.81 24.40 -7.24
C LEU A 399 5.21 24.72 -8.62
N GLY A 400 3.87 24.65 -8.75
CA GLY A 400 3.19 24.78 -10.04
C GLY A 400 3.23 26.18 -10.66
N ALA A 401 3.45 27.23 -9.85
CA ALA A 401 3.45 28.62 -10.28
C ALA A 401 4.51 28.89 -11.37
N GLY A 402 4.10 29.46 -12.50
CA GLY A 402 4.98 29.72 -13.64
C GLY A 402 5.25 28.51 -14.53
N TYR A 403 4.67 27.35 -14.20
CA TYR A 403 4.81 26.10 -14.95
C TYR A 403 3.48 25.54 -15.49
N GLY A 404 2.40 26.34 -15.42
CA GLY A 404 1.09 25.95 -15.93
C GLY A 404 0.24 25.17 -14.92
N GLY A 405 0.62 25.20 -13.64
CA GLY A 405 -0.11 24.53 -12.57
C GLY A 405 0.53 23.23 -12.09
N ARG A 406 0.07 22.79 -10.92
CA ARG A 406 0.56 21.59 -10.23
C ARG A 406 0.43 20.33 -11.06
N VAL A 407 -0.68 20.19 -11.79
CA VAL A 407 -0.98 19.00 -12.57
C VAL A 407 -0.01 18.86 -13.73
N GLU A 408 0.27 19.96 -14.44
CA GLU A 408 1.20 19.96 -15.58
C GLU A 408 2.63 19.69 -15.12
N LEU A 409 3.09 20.34 -14.04
CA LEU A 409 4.42 20.11 -13.49
C LEU A 409 4.60 18.66 -13.01
N ALA A 410 3.67 18.16 -12.18
CA ALA A 410 3.72 16.79 -11.68
C ALA A 410 3.74 15.78 -12.83
N ARG A 411 2.88 15.96 -13.84
CA ARG A 411 2.81 15.07 -15.00
C ARG A 411 4.12 15.04 -15.79
N LYS A 412 4.75 16.19 -16.04
CA LYS A 412 6.06 16.24 -16.73
C LYS A 412 7.14 15.47 -15.97
N TYR A 413 7.22 15.67 -14.66
CA TYR A 413 8.18 14.99 -13.80
C TYR A 413 7.95 13.47 -13.76
N HIS A 414 6.71 13.02 -13.58
CA HIS A 414 6.39 11.59 -13.53
C HIS A 414 6.60 10.89 -14.87
N MET A 415 6.24 11.53 -15.98
CA MET A 415 6.51 10.99 -17.32
C MET A 415 8.01 10.81 -17.55
N ALA A 416 8.82 11.80 -17.17
CA ALA A 416 10.27 11.71 -17.28
C ALA A 416 10.86 10.65 -16.35
N LEU A 417 10.36 10.54 -15.12
CA LEU A 417 10.77 9.53 -14.15
C LEU A 417 10.48 8.13 -14.69
N GLU A 418 9.23 7.83 -15.07
CA GLU A 418 8.83 6.52 -15.61
C GLU A 418 9.58 6.16 -16.90
N ALA A 419 9.85 7.14 -17.77
CA ALA A 419 10.66 6.95 -18.97
C ALA A 419 12.10 6.56 -18.64
N SER A 420 12.72 7.23 -17.65
CA SER A 420 14.07 6.89 -17.19
C SER A 420 14.11 5.52 -16.52
N ILE A 421 13.16 5.19 -15.64
CA ILE A 421 13.05 3.86 -15.01
C ILE A 421 12.98 2.77 -16.08
N SER A 422 12.07 2.94 -17.05
CA SER A 422 11.87 1.95 -18.12
C SER A 422 13.11 1.75 -19.00
N ARG A 423 13.93 2.80 -19.15
CA ARG A 423 15.16 2.75 -19.96
C ARG A 423 16.31 2.07 -19.22
N ASN A 424 16.40 2.25 -17.90
CA ASN A 424 17.60 1.89 -17.14
C ASN A 424 17.42 0.65 -16.24
N PHE A 425 16.19 0.33 -15.84
CA PHE A 425 15.89 -0.79 -14.93
C PHE A 425 14.93 -1.80 -15.58
N LYS A 426 15.39 -3.05 -15.71
CA LYS A 426 14.68 -4.10 -16.47
C LYS A 426 13.35 -4.54 -15.84
N ASP A 427 13.23 -4.38 -14.52
CA ASP A 427 12.15 -4.96 -13.75
C ASP A 427 11.16 -3.95 -13.18
N ASN A 428 11.04 -2.78 -13.81
CA ASN A 428 10.21 -1.68 -13.28
C ASN A 428 10.64 -1.31 -11.85
N GLY A 429 11.95 -1.22 -11.64
CA GLY A 429 12.57 -1.10 -10.33
C GLY A 429 12.38 0.29 -9.72
N ILE A 430 11.20 0.53 -9.15
CA ILE A 430 10.87 1.77 -8.47
C ILE A 430 9.87 1.52 -7.33
N ILE A 431 10.14 2.10 -6.17
CA ILE A 431 9.17 2.29 -5.09
C ILE A 431 8.80 3.78 -5.06
N SER A 432 7.53 4.09 -5.30
CA SER A 432 7.00 5.45 -5.21
C SER A 432 6.68 5.79 -3.76
N CYS A 433 7.19 6.90 -3.25
CA CYS A 433 7.12 7.23 -1.84
C CYS A 433 6.84 8.71 -1.62
N MET A 434 6.12 9.06 -0.55
CA MET A 434 5.62 10.42 -0.28
C MET A 434 4.79 10.98 -1.44
N SER A 435 4.03 10.09 -2.10
CA SER A 435 3.41 10.31 -3.42
C SER A 435 1.88 10.18 -3.40
N HIS A 436 1.26 10.35 -2.23
CA HIS A 436 -0.16 10.08 -2.06
C HIS A 436 -1.11 11.07 -2.73
N ASN A 437 -0.64 12.20 -3.27
CA ASN A 437 -1.57 13.16 -3.91
C ASN A 437 -2.14 12.60 -5.22
N THR A 438 -3.33 13.06 -5.61
CA THR A 438 -3.96 12.60 -6.85
C THR A 438 -3.29 13.13 -8.12
N ASP A 439 -2.51 14.22 -8.03
CA ASP A 439 -1.67 14.71 -9.13
C ASP A 439 -0.71 13.61 -9.62
N ASN A 440 -0.08 12.91 -8.66
CA ASN A 440 0.86 11.83 -8.89
C ASN A 440 0.12 10.55 -9.32
N LEU A 441 -0.92 10.15 -8.59
CA LEU A 441 -1.66 8.91 -8.86
C LEU A 441 -2.26 8.89 -10.27
N TYR A 442 -2.87 10.01 -10.70
CA TYR A 442 -3.45 10.14 -12.04
C TYR A 442 -2.42 10.47 -13.13
N SER A 443 -1.13 10.51 -12.81
CA SER A 443 -0.04 10.71 -13.77
C SER A 443 0.88 9.48 -13.93
N SER A 444 0.62 8.37 -13.23
CA SER A 444 1.48 7.19 -13.27
C SER A 444 0.94 6.04 -14.13
N LYS A 445 1.64 5.75 -15.23
CA LYS A 445 1.28 4.65 -16.16
C LYS A 445 2.03 3.36 -15.87
N ARG A 446 3.25 3.43 -15.35
CA ARG A 446 4.17 2.28 -15.25
C ARG A 446 4.56 1.93 -13.83
N THR A 447 4.83 2.93 -12.99
CA THR A 447 5.27 2.72 -11.60
C THR A 447 4.27 1.84 -10.86
N ALA A 448 4.74 0.69 -10.36
CA ALA A 448 3.88 -0.39 -9.88
C ALA A 448 3.85 -0.53 -8.36
N VAL A 449 4.73 0.13 -7.61
CA VAL A 449 4.81 0.02 -6.14
C VAL A 449 4.70 1.40 -5.52
N VAL A 450 3.88 1.54 -4.47
CA VAL A 450 3.69 2.78 -3.72
C VAL A 450 3.74 2.52 -2.23
N ARG A 451 4.55 3.26 -1.47
CA ARG A 451 4.47 3.25 -0.01
C ARG A 451 3.10 3.79 0.39
N ALA A 452 2.40 3.08 1.29
CA ALA A 452 0.98 3.33 1.56
C ALA A 452 0.67 3.90 2.95
N SER A 453 1.68 4.32 3.71
CA SER A 453 1.55 4.91 5.04
C SER A 453 2.64 5.95 5.31
N ASP A 454 2.46 6.71 6.38
CA ASP A 454 3.56 7.47 7.00
C ASP A 454 4.64 6.49 7.53
N ASP A 455 5.82 7.04 7.85
CA ASP A 455 6.97 6.26 8.33
C ASP A 455 6.57 5.38 9.53
N PHE A 456 7.16 4.18 9.60
CA PHE A 456 7.22 3.43 10.85
C PHE A 456 8.05 4.22 11.88
N TRP A 457 7.40 4.71 12.94
CA TRP A 457 8.06 5.47 14.01
C TRP A 457 8.31 4.59 15.23
N PRO A 458 9.48 3.91 15.36
CA PRO A 458 9.73 2.94 16.44
C PRO A 458 9.66 3.54 17.86
N LYS A 459 9.86 4.86 17.98
CA LYS A 459 9.89 5.57 19.26
C LYS A 459 8.58 6.27 19.60
N ASP A 460 7.61 6.31 18.69
CA ASP A 460 6.29 6.90 18.92
C ASP A 460 5.26 5.79 19.15
N PRO A 461 4.85 5.53 20.41
CA PRO A 461 3.89 4.47 20.69
C PRO A 461 2.51 4.72 20.08
N ALA A 462 2.13 5.99 19.83
CA ALA A 462 0.87 6.34 19.20
C ALA A 462 0.81 5.88 17.73
N SER A 463 1.97 5.76 17.08
CA SER A 463 2.05 5.45 15.65
C SER A 463 1.67 4.01 15.32
N HIS A 464 1.86 3.03 16.21
CA HIS A 464 1.88 1.63 15.80
C HIS A 464 0.51 1.07 15.40
N THR A 465 -0.54 1.26 16.20
CA THR A 465 -1.88 0.77 15.85
C THR A 465 -2.48 1.59 14.70
N ILE A 466 -2.23 2.91 14.70
CA ILE A 466 -2.66 3.83 13.64
C ILE A 466 -1.99 3.49 12.32
N HIS A 467 -0.73 3.08 12.31
CA HIS A 467 0.00 2.70 11.12
C HIS A 467 -0.68 1.52 10.42
N ILE A 468 -1.00 0.44 11.16
CA ILE A 468 -1.70 -0.72 10.59
C ILE A 468 -3.10 -0.36 10.07
N ALA A 469 -3.84 0.47 10.81
CA ALA A 469 -5.14 0.95 10.33
C ALA A 469 -4.97 1.81 9.06
N SER A 470 -4.07 2.79 9.07
CA SER A 470 -3.85 3.72 7.96
C SER A 470 -3.40 3.01 6.70
N VAL A 471 -2.41 2.12 6.78
CA VAL A 471 -1.90 1.41 5.61
C VAL A 471 -2.97 0.50 4.99
N ALA A 472 -3.81 -0.14 5.82
CA ALA A 472 -4.89 -1.00 5.35
C ALA A 472 -6.00 -0.21 4.65
N TYR A 473 -6.47 0.90 5.23
CA TYR A 473 -7.50 1.71 4.59
C TYR A 473 -6.99 2.49 3.38
N ASN A 474 -5.75 2.99 3.42
CA ASN A 474 -5.12 3.58 2.24
C ASN A 474 -5.00 2.58 1.09
N THR A 475 -4.74 1.29 1.39
CA THR A 475 -4.67 0.21 0.41
C THR A 475 -5.98 0.01 -0.37
N ILE A 476 -7.14 0.35 0.20
CA ILE A 476 -8.42 0.32 -0.53
C ILE A 476 -8.36 1.21 -1.78
N PHE A 477 -7.76 2.38 -1.64
CA PHE A 477 -7.67 3.36 -2.72
C PHE A 477 -6.37 3.21 -3.53
N LEU A 478 -5.21 3.29 -2.87
CA LEU A 478 -3.89 3.20 -3.50
C LEU A 478 -3.69 1.87 -4.23
N GLY A 479 -4.30 0.80 -3.71
CA GLY A 479 -4.27 -0.51 -4.32
C GLY A 479 -4.75 -0.49 -5.77
N GLU A 480 -5.74 0.33 -6.15
CA GLU A 480 -6.21 0.36 -7.54
C GLU A 480 -5.19 0.99 -8.51
N PHE A 481 -4.18 1.71 -8.02
CA PHE A 481 -3.15 2.36 -8.83
C PHE A 481 -1.83 1.58 -8.86
N MET A 482 -1.41 1.04 -7.72
CA MET A 482 -0.10 0.41 -7.50
C MET A 482 -0.21 -0.67 -6.41
N GLN A 483 0.77 -1.57 -6.32
CA GLN A 483 0.95 -2.47 -5.19
C GLN A 483 1.37 -1.65 -3.96
N PRO A 484 0.58 -1.65 -2.89
CA PRO A 484 0.95 -0.99 -1.64
C PRO A 484 2.13 -1.67 -0.99
N ASP A 485 3.10 -0.85 -0.61
CA ASP A 485 4.23 -1.16 0.24
C ASP A 485 3.91 -0.65 1.64
N TRP A 486 4.01 -1.54 2.63
CA TRP A 486 3.57 -1.30 4.02
C TRP A 486 4.69 -0.82 4.93
N ASP A 487 5.78 -0.36 4.32
CA ASP A 487 6.97 0.16 4.97
C ASP A 487 7.76 -0.90 5.77
N MET A 488 9.01 -0.55 6.06
CA MET A 488 9.86 -1.33 6.96
C MET A 488 9.30 -1.38 8.38
N PHE A 489 9.81 -2.33 9.16
CA PHE A 489 9.60 -2.39 10.60
C PHE A 489 10.85 -2.94 11.29
N HIS A 490 10.86 -2.90 12.63
CA HIS A 490 11.91 -3.55 13.42
C HIS A 490 11.45 -4.94 13.87
N SER A 491 12.28 -5.96 13.66
CA SER A 491 12.02 -7.30 14.21
C SER A 491 12.27 -7.35 15.71
N VAL A 492 13.15 -6.49 16.24
CA VAL A 492 13.37 -6.33 17.69
C VAL A 492 12.60 -5.12 18.21
N HIS A 493 11.31 -5.31 18.48
CA HIS A 493 10.44 -4.27 19.02
C HIS A 493 9.22 -4.88 19.75
N GLN A 494 8.65 -4.18 20.73
CA GLN A 494 7.47 -4.66 21.48
C GLN A 494 6.23 -4.89 20.59
N MET A 495 6.14 -4.18 19.46
CA MET A 495 5.08 -4.33 18.45
C MET A 495 5.54 -5.13 17.22
N ALA A 496 6.72 -5.79 17.26
CA ALA A 496 7.30 -6.42 16.08
C ALA A 496 6.41 -7.51 15.50
N GLU A 497 5.89 -8.42 16.33
CA GLU A 497 5.01 -9.49 15.85
C GLU A 497 3.69 -8.95 15.28
N TYR A 498 3.13 -7.91 15.89
CA TYR A 498 1.93 -7.22 15.42
C TYR A 498 2.12 -6.64 14.00
N HIS A 499 3.28 -6.01 13.76
CA HIS A 499 3.66 -5.45 12.46
C HIS A 499 4.00 -6.53 11.42
N ALA A 500 4.66 -7.62 11.85
CA ALA A 500 4.98 -8.77 11.03
C ALA A 500 3.72 -9.49 10.53
N ALA A 501 2.78 -9.77 11.43
CA ALA A 501 1.50 -10.40 11.11
C ALA A 501 0.71 -9.58 10.08
N ALA A 502 0.66 -8.25 10.25
CA ALA A 502 -0.02 -7.36 9.30
C ALA A 502 0.60 -7.44 7.88
N ARG A 503 1.94 -7.44 7.79
CA ARG A 503 2.67 -7.53 6.50
C ARG A 503 2.52 -8.89 5.82
N ALA A 504 2.39 -9.98 6.59
CA ALA A 504 2.08 -11.30 6.05
C ALA A 504 0.75 -11.36 5.31
N VAL A 505 -0.23 -10.54 5.74
CA VAL A 505 -1.56 -10.41 5.13
C VAL A 505 -1.61 -9.30 4.08
N GLY A 506 -0.72 -8.30 4.14
CA GLY A 506 -0.75 -7.12 3.29
C GLY A 506 -0.49 -7.34 1.79
N GLY A 507 0.10 -8.50 1.41
CA GLY A 507 0.50 -8.78 0.02
C GLY A 507 1.59 -7.85 -0.51
N CYS A 508 2.30 -7.18 0.40
CA CYS A 508 3.34 -6.18 0.16
C CYS A 508 4.74 -6.80 0.15
N ALA A 509 5.77 -5.98 -0.13
CA ALA A 509 7.14 -6.34 0.20
C ALA A 509 7.30 -6.54 1.71
N ILE A 510 8.28 -7.37 2.11
CA ILE A 510 8.63 -7.55 3.51
C ILE A 510 10.11 -7.25 3.66
N TYR A 511 10.42 -6.13 4.31
CA TYR A 511 11.78 -5.77 4.66
C TYR A 511 11.81 -5.12 6.04
N VAL A 512 12.91 -5.34 6.76
CA VAL A 512 13.14 -4.74 8.08
C VAL A 512 14.16 -3.60 8.00
N SER A 513 14.28 -2.81 9.05
CA SER A 513 15.32 -1.78 9.18
C SER A 513 16.13 -1.92 10.47
N ASP A 514 16.27 -3.16 10.93
CA ASP A 514 17.03 -3.49 12.13
C ASP A 514 18.50 -3.07 12.02
N LYS A 515 19.06 -2.65 13.15
CA LYS A 515 20.51 -2.41 13.28
C LYS A 515 21.27 -3.72 13.19
N PRO A 516 22.48 -3.74 12.59
CA PRO A 516 23.31 -4.94 12.56
C PRO A 516 23.44 -5.59 13.95
N GLY A 517 23.20 -6.90 14.00
CA GLY A 517 23.24 -7.69 15.23
C GLY A 517 22.02 -7.58 16.16
N ASN A 518 20.99 -6.80 15.80
CA ASN A 518 19.77 -6.63 16.59
C ASN A 518 18.55 -7.17 15.83
N HIS A 519 18.55 -8.49 15.60
CA HIS A 519 17.54 -9.19 14.79
C HIS A 519 16.80 -10.23 15.63
N ASP A 520 15.48 -10.31 15.49
CA ASP A 520 14.68 -11.43 16.00
C ASP A 520 14.50 -12.49 14.91
N PHE A 521 15.43 -13.44 14.84
CA PHE A 521 15.37 -14.51 13.85
C PHE A 521 14.20 -15.48 14.06
N ASN A 522 13.65 -15.57 15.28
CA ASN A 522 12.49 -16.43 15.51
C ASN A 522 11.24 -15.81 14.88
N LEU A 523 11.08 -14.50 15.01
CA LEU A 523 10.03 -13.76 14.33
C LEU A 523 10.22 -13.80 12.82
N LEU A 524 11.43 -13.52 12.32
CA LEU A 524 11.68 -13.49 10.87
C LEU A 524 11.41 -14.85 10.20
N LYS A 525 11.66 -15.98 10.88
CA LYS A 525 11.31 -17.33 10.40
C LYS A 525 9.81 -17.59 10.26
N LYS A 526 8.94 -16.72 10.78
CA LYS A 526 7.48 -16.77 10.55
C LYS A 526 7.06 -16.06 9.26
N LEU A 527 7.97 -15.31 8.62
CA LEU A 527 7.75 -14.54 7.39
C LEU A 527 8.60 -15.00 6.21
N VAL A 528 9.83 -15.42 6.48
CA VAL A 528 10.88 -15.65 5.48
C VAL A 528 11.22 -17.14 5.40
N LEU A 529 11.23 -17.67 4.18
CA LEU A 529 11.67 -19.04 3.91
C LEU A 529 13.20 -19.14 3.93
N SER A 530 13.73 -20.36 4.03
CA SER A 530 15.17 -20.60 4.16
C SER A 530 16.01 -20.11 2.97
N ASP A 531 15.39 -19.91 1.80
CA ASP A 531 16.03 -19.35 0.60
C ASP A 531 15.92 -17.82 0.50
N GLY A 532 15.31 -17.16 1.49
CA GLY A 532 15.08 -15.72 1.52
C GLY A 532 13.82 -15.27 0.77
N SER A 533 13.06 -16.18 0.14
CA SER A 533 11.75 -15.85 -0.43
C SER A 533 10.67 -15.71 0.65
N ILE A 534 9.56 -15.07 0.31
CA ILE A 534 8.42 -14.88 1.22
C ILE A 534 7.13 -15.51 0.71
N LEU A 535 6.23 -15.86 1.62
CA LEU A 535 4.88 -16.32 1.30
C LEU A 535 3.93 -15.13 1.08
N ARG A 536 4.23 -14.30 0.07
CA ARG A 536 3.43 -13.11 -0.23
C ARG A 536 2.03 -13.48 -0.73
N ALA A 537 1.01 -12.89 -0.15
CA ALA A 537 -0.37 -12.98 -0.65
C ALA A 537 -0.56 -12.18 -1.95
N LYS A 538 -1.54 -12.54 -2.77
CA LYS A 538 -1.66 -12.11 -4.17
C LYS A 538 -2.16 -10.69 -4.39
N LEU A 539 -3.10 -10.24 -3.55
CA LEU A 539 -3.78 -8.96 -3.72
C LEU A 539 -3.16 -7.92 -2.78
N PRO A 540 -3.45 -6.62 -2.95
CA PRO A 540 -3.27 -5.68 -1.86
C PRO A 540 -4.20 -6.04 -0.69
N GLY A 541 -3.66 -6.20 0.51
CA GLY A 541 -4.44 -6.55 1.71
C GLY A 541 -5.39 -5.44 2.12
N ARG A 542 -6.68 -5.75 2.31
CA ARG A 542 -7.73 -4.75 2.58
C ARG A 542 -8.51 -5.09 3.85
N PRO A 543 -9.14 -4.09 4.50
CA PRO A 543 -10.16 -4.36 5.50
C PRO A 543 -11.25 -5.28 4.95
N THR A 544 -11.78 -6.17 5.79
CA THR A 544 -12.96 -6.96 5.45
C THR A 544 -14.17 -6.06 5.27
N ARG A 545 -15.18 -6.53 4.54
CA ARG A 545 -16.35 -5.72 4.18
C ARG A 545 -17.05 -5.11 5.41
N ASP A 546 -17.16 -5.86 6.50
CA ASP A 546 -17.78 -5.42 7.76
C ASP A 546 -16.95 -4.37 8.53
N CYS A 547 -15.64 -4.27 8.25
CA CYS A 547 -14.79 -3.25 8.85
C CYS A 547 -14.87 -1.91 8.11
N LEU A 548 -15.26 -1.86 6.83
CA LEU A 548 -15.13 -0.67 5.98
C LEU A 548 -15.68 0.63 6.59
N PHE A 549 -16.74 0.54 7.39
CA PHE A 549 -17.45 1.69 7.97
C PHE A 549 -17.38 1.74 9.50
N THR A 550 -16.49 0.96 10.12
CA THR A 550 -16.23 0.99 11.57
C THR A 550 -14.88 1.62 11.84
N ASP A 551 -14.72 2.27 13.00
CA ASP A 551 -13.44 2.90 13.37
C ASP A 551 -12.69 1.97 14.34
N PRO A 552 -11.75 1.13 13.84
CA PRO A 552 -11.09 0.12 14.66
C PRO A 552 -10.11 0.71 15.68
N ALA A 553 -9.86 2.02 15.61
CA ALA A 553 -8.88 2.69 16.44
C ALA A 553 -9.49 3.47 17.61
N ARG A 554 -10.79 3.80 17.54
CA ARG A 554 -11.44 4.73 18.49
C ARG A 554 -12.81 4.32 19.01
N ASP A 555 -13.49 3.36 18.39
CA ASP A 555 -14.89 3.06 18.75
C ASP A 555 -15.05 2.17 20.00
N GLY A 556 -13.94 1.68 20.56
CA GLY A 556 -13.89 0.86 21.76
C GLY A 556 -14.48 -0.55 21.62
N LYS A 557 -14.83 -0.99 20.41
CA LYS A 557 -15.55 -2.26 20.21
C LYS A 557 -15.14 -3.06 18.98
N SER A 558 -14.64 -2.41 17.94
CA SER A 558 -14.32 -3.09 16.68
C SER A 558 -12.87 -3.57 16.64
N ILE A 559 -12.69 -4.79 16.15
CA ILE A 559 -11.40 -5.27 15.64
C ILE A 559 -11.23 -4.80 14.20
N LEU A 560 -9.98 -4.58 13.79
CA LEU A 560 -9.63 -4.49 12.38
C LEU A 560 -9.38 -5.91 11.85
N LYS A 561 -10.15 -6.34 10.87
CA LYS A 561 -9.87 -7.55 10.10
C LYS A 561 -9.34 -7.16 8.73
N LEU A 562 -8.23 -7.76 8.35
CA LEU A 562 -7.58 -7.61 7.05
C LEU A 562 -7.69 -8.93 6.32
N TRP A 563 -7.97 -8.92 5.03
CA TRP A 563 -8.03 -10.15 4.22
C TRP A 563 -7.17 -10.06 2.97
N ASN A 564 -6.73 -11.22 2.51
CA ASN A 564 -6.02 -11.41 1.25
C ASN A 564 -6.20 -12.85 0.72
N LEU A 565 -5.68 -13.11 -0.48
CA LEU A 565 -5.83 -14.37 -1.20
C LEU A 565 -4.46 -15.00 -1.50
N ASN A 566 -4.40 -16.32 -1.39
CA ASN A 566 -3.30 -17.17 -1.87
C ASN A 566 -3.73 -17.92 -3.15
N GLU A 567 -2.95 -18.90 -3.61
CA GLU A 567 -3.32 -19.76 -4.74
C GLU A 567 -4.58 -20.58 -4.47
N HIS A 568 -4.64 -21.21 -3.29
CA HIS A 568 -5.67 -22.19 -2.93
C HIS A 568 -6.35 -21.92 -1.58
N SER A 569 -6.13 -20.74 -1.00
CA SER A 569 -6.67 -20.35 0.31
C SER A 569 -6.80 -18.82 0.41
N GLY A 570 -7.46 -18.36 1.47
CA GLY A 570 -7.41 -16.98 1.94
C GLY A 570 -6.60 -16.86 3.23
N VAL A 571 -6.24 -15.63 3.57
CA VAL A 571 -5.62 -15.29 4.85
C VAL A 571 -6.32 -14.09 5.46
N ILE A 572 -6.60 -14.14 6.76
CA ILE A 572 -7.20 -13.04 7.53
C ILE A 572 -6.27 -12.68 8.68
N GLY A 573 -5.96 -11.40 8.86
CA GLY A 573 -5.34 -10.90 10.08
C GLY A 573 -6.37 -10.13 10.91
N ALA A 574 -6.49 -10.43 12.19
CA ALA A 574 -7.36 -9.73 13.13
C ALA A 574 -6.50 -8.95 14.14
N PHE A 575 -6.84 -7.67 14.37
CA PHE A 575 -6.03 -6.76 15.18
C PHE A 575 -6.91 -5.92 16.11
N ASN A 576 -6.50 -5.78 17.37
CA ASN A 576 -7.01 -4.72 18.23
C ASN A 576 -6.18 -3.45 18.01
N CYS A 577 -6.76 -2.45 17.33
CA CYS A 577 -6.09 -1.18 17.02
C CYS A 577 -6.48 -0.02 17.96
N GLN A 578 -7.27 -0.29 19.01
CA GLN A 578 -7.86 0.72 19.87
C GLN A 578 -6.77 1.50 20.65
N GLY A 579 -7.11 2.73 21.06
CA GLY A 579 -6.33 3.53 22.03
C GLY A 579 -5.50 4.67 21.46
N ALA A 580 -5.16 4.63 20.17
CA ALA A 580 -4.48 5.73 19.48
C ALA A 580 -5.21 6.11 18.20
N GLY A 581 -5.21 7.39 17.83
CA GLY A 581 -5.84 7.86 16.60
C GLY A 581 -5.38 9.24 16.15
N TRP A 582 -5.65 9.56 14.89
CA TRP A 582 -5.44 10.90 14.34
C TRP A 582 -6.37 11.91 15.03
N CYS A 583 -5.79 12.96 15.62
CA CYS A 583 -6.53 14.05 16.24
C CYS A 583 -6.73 15.21 15.27
N ARG A 584 -7.98 15.49 14.89
CA ARG A 584 -8.35 16.60 14.00
C ARG A 584 -7.99 17.98 14.56
N VAL A 585 -8.09 18.15 15.89
CA VAL A 585 -7.84 19.45 16.55
C VAL A 585 -6.36 19.71 16.73
N GLY A 586 -5.64 18.74 17.32
CA GLY A 586 -4.21 18.84 17.56
C GLY A 586 -3.36 18.58 16.33
N LYS A 587 -3.97 18.10 15.23
CA LYS A 587 -3.33 17.74 13.96
C LYS A 587 -2.08 16.88 14.19
N LYS A 588 -2.24 15.82 14.98
CA LYS A 588 -1.20 14.83 15.25
C LYS A 588 -1.81 13.50 15.66
N ASN A 589 -1.04 12.43 15.54
CA ASN A 589 -1.35 11.17 16.19
C ASN A 589 -1.22 11.33 17.71
N LEU A 590 -2.17 10.77 18.46
CA LEU A 590 -2.09 10.74 19.92
C LEU A 590 -2.74 9.47 20.47
N ILE A 591 -2.25 9.07 21.64
CA ILE A 591 -2.90 8.09 22.51
C ILE A 591 -4.04 8.84 23.21
N HIS A 592 -5.27 8.43 22.95
CA HIS A 592 -6.46 8.98 23.60
C HIS A 592 -6.98 8.06 24.71
N ASP A 593 -6.55 6.80 24.71
CA ASP A 593 -6.79 5.82 25.77
C ASP A 593 -5.54 4.95 25.93
N GLU A 594 -4.88 5.04 27.08
CA GLU A 594 -3.65 4.29 27.39
C GLU A 594 -3.91 2.81 27.68
N GLN A 595 -5.14 2.47 28.06
CA GLN A 595 -5.55 1.12 28.46
C GLN A 595 -6.89 0.77 27.82
N PRO A 596 -6.94 0.66 26.47
CA PRO A 596 -8.19 0.37 25.79
C PRO A 596 -8.73 -1.00 26.21
N GLY A 597 -10.02 -1.21 25.96
CA GLY A 597 -10.68 -2.47 26.31
C GLY A 597 -10.22 -3.66 25.46
N THR A 598 -10.47 -4.85 25.99
CA THR A 598 -10.54 -6.07 25.17
C THR A 598 -11.75 -5.98 24.25
N VAL A 599 -11.57 -6.30 22.97
CA VAL A 599 -12.64 -6.30 21.97
C VAL A 599 -12.87 -7.72 21.43
N THR A 600 -14.12 -8.00 21.07
CA THR A 600 -14.52 -9.28 20.48
C THR A 600 -15.16 -9.03 19.13
N GLY A 601 -14.65 -9.71 18.11
CA GLY A 601 -15.27 -9.77 16.78
C GLY A 601 -15.55 -11.20 16.37
N VAL A 602 -15.85 -11.40 15.08
CA VAL A 602 -16.09 -12.72 14.51
C VAL A 602 -15.35 -12.90 13.20
N ILE A 603 -14.95 -14.14 12.92
CA ILE A 603 -14.31 -14.58 11.68
C ILE A 603 -15.23 -15.56 10.97
N ASN A 604 -15.38 -15.43 9.66
CA ASN A 604 -16.15 -16.36 8.83
C ASN A 604 -15.58 -16.44 7.40
N ALA A 605 -16.08 -17.39 6.60
CA ALA A 605 -15.61 -17.63 5.24
C ALA A 605 -15.75 -16.41 4.31
N ASN A 606 -16.80 -15.60 4.48
CA ASN A 606 -17.08 -14.43 3.63
C ASN A 606 -16.21 -13.22 3.98
N ASP A 607 -15.41 -13.28 5.05
CA ASP A 607 -14.42 -12.24 5.34
C ASP A 607 -13.31 -12.22 4.29
N VAL A 608 -13.07 -13.35 3.61
CA VAL A 608 -12.23 -13.40 2.40
C VAL A 608 -13.15 -13.24 1.18
N ASP A 609 -13.33 -12.00 0.74
CA ASP A 609 -14.33 -11.63 -0.27
C ASP A 609 -14.25 -12.45 -1.57
N CYS A 610 -13.03 -12.72 -2.03
CA CYS A 610 -12.75 -13.46 -3.25
C CYS A 610 -12.48 -14.96 -3.05
N LEU A 611 -12.78 -15.55 -1.88
CA LEU A 611 -12.42 -16.94 -1.57
C LEU A 611 -12.99 -17.95 -2.58
N ARG A 612 -14.17 -17.68 -3.14
CA ARG A 612 -14.80 -18.52 -4.16
C ARG A 612 -13.89 -18.77 -5.37
N ARG A 613 -12.99 -17.83 -5.69
CA ARG A 613 -12.04 -17.91 -6.82
C ARG A 613 -10.94 -18.96 -6.61
N THR A 614 -10.71 -19.41 -5.38
CA THR A 614 -9.70 -20.44 -5.05
C THR A 614 -10.29 -21.82 -4.83
N ALA A 615 -11.61 -21.96 -4.92
CA ALA A 615 -12.33 -23.20 -4.65
C ALA A 615 -12.84 -23.85 -5.94
N ASP A 616 -12.98 -25.17 -5.95
CA ASP A 616 -13.53 -25.93 -7.09
C ASP A 616 -14.98 -25.55 -7.41
N GLU A 617 -15.43 -25.76 -8.64
CA GLU A 617 -16.78 -25.38 -9.11
C GLU A 617 -17.93 -25.94 -8.25
N ASP A 618 -17.74 -27.08 -7.60
CA ASP A 618 -18.72 -27.76 -6.73
C ASP A 618 -18.65 -27.35 -5.24
N TRP A 619 -17.79 -26.40 -4.87
CA TRP A 619 -17.63 -25.98 -3.47
C TRP A 619 -18.94 -25.47 -2.85
N ASN A 620 -19.32 -26.06 -1.71
CA ASN A 620 -20.56 -25.79 -1.02
C ASN A 620 -20.51 -24.56 -0.07
N GLY A 621 -19.34 -23.96 0.13
CA GLY A 621 -19.13 -22.83 1.05
C GLY A 621 -18.49 -23.19 2.39
N ASP A 622 -18.26 -24.47 2.67
CA ASP A 622 -17.62 -24.92 3.92
C ASP A 622 -16.11 -24.65 3.88
N VAL A 623 -15.55 -24.21 5.01
CA VAL A 623 -14.13 -23.91 5.13
C VAL A 623 -13.52 -24.60 6.34
N VAL A 624 -12.21 -24.79 6.29
CA VAL A 624 -11.40 -24.96 7.49
C VAL A 624 -10.70 -23.65 7.78
N ILE A 625 -10.72 -23.24 9.05
CA ILE A 625 -9.91 -22.13 9.52
C ILE A 625 -8.82 -22.66 10.44
N TYR A 626 -7.57 -22.30 10.14
CA TYR A 626 -6.42 -22.53 11.00
C TYR A 626 -6.04 -21.24 11.73
N SER A 627 -5.97 -21.27 13.06
CA SER A 627 -5.45 -20.17 13.89
C SER A 627 -3.95 -20.33 14.09
N HIS A 628 -3.17 -19.31 13.73
CA HIS A 628 -1.71 -19.36 13.81
C HIS A 628 -1.22 -19.39 15.26
N LEU A 629 -1.74 -18.54 16.14
CA LEU A 629 -1.32 -18.53 17.55
C LEU A 629 -1.95 -19.66 18.35
N GLY A 630 -3.20 -20.04 18.05
CA GLY A 630 -3.89 -21.15 18.69
C GLY A 630 -3.38 -22.52 18.27
N GLY A 631 -2.85 -22.65 17.05
CA GLY A 631 -2.31 -23.90 16.53
C GLY A 631 -3.37 -24.96 16.20
N GLU A 632 -4.63 -24.57 16.09
CA GLU A 632 -5.77 -25.47 15.89
C GLU A 632 -6.49 -25.21 14.56
N VAL A 633 -7.11 -26.28 14.03
CA VAL A 633 -8.00 -26.23 12.86
C VAL A 633 -9.45 -26.39 13.30
N ILE A 634 -10.32 -25.59 12.69
CA ILE A 634 -11.76 -25.60 12.98
C ILE A 634 -12.51 -25.72 11.66
N TYR A 635 -13.37 -26.74 11.54
CA TYR A 635 -14.31 -26.86 10.44
C TYR A 635 -15.47 -25.89 10.64
N ILE A 636 -15.70 -25.02 9.67
CA ILE A 636 -16.75 -24.01 9.70
C ILE A 636 -17.68 -24.22 8.51
N PRO A 637 -18.93 -24.67 8.75
CA PRO A 637 -19.92 -24.76 7.70
C PRO A 637 -20.25 -23.39 7.10
N LYS A 638 -20.80 -23.38 5.88
CA LYS A 638 -21.25 -22.16 5.21
C LYS A 638 -22.10 -21.29 6.15
N ASN A 639 -21.81 -19.98 6.15
CA ASN A 639 -22.49 -18.95 6.94
C ASN A 639 -22.34 -19.07 8.47
N VAL A 640 -21.48 -19.96 8.97
CA VAL A 640 -21.12 -20.02 10.38
C VAL A 640 -19.95 -19.07 10.65
N SER A 641 -19.95 -18.44 11.83
CA SER A 641 -18.89 -17.54 12.29
C SER A 641 -18.30 -18.04 13.60
N MET A 642 -17.02 -17.79 13.83
CA MET A 642 -16.33 -18.07 15.09
C MET A 642 -15.92 -16.77 15.81
N PRO A 643 -16.05 -16.67 17.14
CA PRO A 643 -15.64 -15.48 17.87
C PRO A 643 -14.11 -15.39 17.97
N VAL A 644 -13.59 -14.16 17.95
CA VAL A 644 -12.18 -13.85 18.24
C VAL A 644 -12.13 -12.70 19.25
N THR A 645 -11.37 -12.86 20.32
CA THR A 645 -11.28 -11.87 21.41
C THR A 645 -9.82 -11.46 21.57
N LEU A 646 -9.56 -10.16 21.49
CA LEU A 646 -8.20 -9.60 21.47
C LEU A 646 -8.07 -8.49 22.51
N LYS A 647 -7.08 -8.59 23.40
CA LYS A 647 -6.68 -7.50 24.30
C LYS A 647 -6.01 -6.38 23.49
N PRO A 648 -5.77 -5.20 24.09
CA PRO A 648 -5.04 -4.13 23.44
C PRO A 648 -3.73 -4.59 22.81
N ARG A 649 -3.51 -4.21 21.54
CA ARG A 649 -2.29 -4.52 20.78
C ARG A 649 -2.06 -6.02 20.55
N GLU A 650 -3.04 -6.89 20.82
CA GLU A 650 -3.02 -8.29 20.39
C GLU A 650 -3.49 -8.42 18.93
N TYR A 651 -3.08 -9.53 18.32
CA TYR A 651 -3.39 -9.88 16.95
C TYR A 651 -3.61 -11.40 16.83
N GLU A 652 -4.18 -11.85 15.71
CA GLU A 652 -4.20 -13.25 15.29
C GLU A 652 -4.19 -13.31 13.75
N VAL A 653 -3.62 -14.37 13.18
CA VAL A 653 -3.66 -14.65 11.74
C VAL A 653 -4.34 -15.99 11.50
N PHE A 654 -5.31 -15.98 10.60
CA PHE A 654 -6.10 -17.13 10.22
C PHE A 654 -5.84 -17.51 8.77
N THR A 655 -5.58 -18.79 8.52
CA THR A 655 -5.63 -19.35 7.15
C THR A 655 -7.01 -19.93 6.91
N VAL A 656 -7.68 -19.51 5.84
CA VAL A 656 -9.04 -19.93 5.49
C VAL A 656 -8.99 -20.76 4.22
N VAL A 657 -9.31 -22.04 4.32
CA VAL A 657 -9.14 -22.99 3.21
C VAL A 657 -10.51 -23.57 2.82
N PRO A 658 -10.92 -23.48 1.54
CA PRO A 658 -12.12 -24.17 1.06
C PRO A 658 -12.01 -25.68 1.28
N VAL A 659 -13.06 -26.30 1.80
CA VAL A 659 -13.10 -27.75 1.99
C VAL A 659 -13.45 -28.43 0.66
N LYS A 660 -12.64 -29.41 0.27
CA LYS A 660 -12.96 -30.35 -0.82
C LYS A 660 -13.45 -31.67 -0.27
N LYS A 661 -14.55 -32.18 -0.81
CA LYS A 661 -15.05 -33.53 -0.51
C LYS A 661 -14.61 -34.49 -1.61
N LEU A 662 -13.96 -35.59 -1.23
CA LEU A 662 -13.50 -36.65 -2.11
C LEU A 662 -14.59 -37.72 -2.31
N SER A 663 -14.48 -38.47 -3.38
CA SER A 663 -15.32 -39.61 -3.80
C SER A 663 -15.41 -40.73 -2.76
N ASN A 664 -14.36 -40.93 -1.96
CA ASN A 664 -14.36 -41.88 -0.83
C ASN A 664 -15.06 -41.32 0.43
N GLY A 665 -15.57 -40.09 0.39
CA GLY A 665 -16.25 -39.43 1.51
C GLY A 665 -15.36 -38.58 2.42
N ALA A 666 -14.03 -38.62 2.25
CA ALA A 666 -13.12 -37.78 3.03
C ALA A 666 -13.27 -36.29 2.67
N SER A 667 -13.23 -35.41 3.66
CA SER A 667 -13.19 -33.96 3.47
C SER A 667 -11.78 -33.48 3.76
N ILE A 668 -11.19 -32.69 2.86
CA ILE A 668 -9.79 -32.27 2.95
C ILE A 668 -9.63 -30.76 2.72
N ALA A 669 -8.68 -30.15 3.44
CA ALA A 669 -8.31 -28.75 3.27
C ALA A 669 -6.82 -28.55 3.63
N PRO A 670 -5.92 -28.38 2.64
CA PRO A 670 -4.50 -28.15 2.88
C PRO A 670 -4.24 -26.77 3.50
N VAL A 671 -3.72 -26.74 4.73
CA VAL A 671 -3.45 -25.49 5.47
C VAL A 671 -2.12 -24.87 5.04
N GLY A 672 -1.09 -25.68 4.80
CA GLY A 672 0.24 -25.22 4.40
C GLY A 672 1.27 -25.25 5.53
N LEU A 673 2.26 -24.36 5.50
CA LEU A 673 3.33 -24.32 6.50
C LEU A 673 2.84 -23.67 7.79
N VAL A 674 2.47 -24.47 8.80
CA VAL A 674 1.70 -24.00 9.98
C VAL A 674 2.45 -23.00 10.87
N LYS A 675 3.78 -22.97 10.79
CA LYS A 675 4.64 -22.02 11.52
C LYS A 675 4.81 -20.67 10.83
N MET A 676 4.30 -20.50 9.60
CA MET A 676 4.33 -19.24 8.88
C MET A 676 3.05 -18.45 9.16
N PHE A 677 3.13 -17.13 9.24
CA PHE A 677 1.93 -16.29 9.40
C PHE A 677 0.97 -16.49 8.22
N ASN A 678 1.47 -16.45 6.98
CA ASN A 678 0.68 -16.80 5.80
C ASN A 678 0.89 -18.27 5.41
N SER A 679 0.36 -19.18 6.23
CA SER A 679 0.54 -20.64 6.08
C SER A 679 0.14 -21.15 4.70
N GLY A 680 -1.06 -20.78 4.24
CA GLY A 680 -1.64 -21.23 2.97
C GLY A 680 -0.92 -20.70 1.73
N GLY A 681 -0.06 -19.67 1.89
CA GLY A 681 0.78 -19.17 0.81
C GLY A 681 1.82 -20.18 0.33
N ALA A 682 2.09 -21.23 1.12
CA ALA A 682 3.04 -22.30 0.78
C ALA A 682 2.50 -23.28 -0.26
N ILE A 683 1.19 -23.44 -0.40
CA ILE A 683 0.57 -24.36 -1.37
C ILE A 683 0.52 -23.65 -2.73
N LYS A 684 1.26 -24.17 -3.72
CA LYS A 684 1.40 -23.57 -5.06
C LYS A 684 0.60 -24.26 -6.15
N GLU A 685 0.38 -25.56 -6.01
CA GLU A 685 -0.51 -26.34 -6.87
C GLU A 685 -1.27 -27.34 -6.02
N LEU A 686 -2.51 -27.63 -6.41
CA LEU A 686 -3.38 -28.58 -5.73
C LEU A 686 -4.25 -29.31 -6.75
N ARG A 687 -4.30 -30.64 -6.67
CA ARG A 687 -5.12 -31.50 -7.53
C ARG A 687 -5.77 -32.60 -6.71
N TYR A 688 -7.01 -32.90 -7.05
CA TYR A 688 -7.81 -33.93 -6.40
C TYR A 688 -8.19 -35.01 -7.42
N GLU A 689 -8.21 -36.26 -6.97
CA GLU A 689 -8.86 -37.39 -7.66
C GLU A 689 -8.30 -37.72 -9.05
N TYR A 690 -7.02 -38.09 -9.12
CA TYR A 690 -6.41 -38.56 -10.36
C TYR A 690 -6.61 -40.08 -10.57
N GLY A 691 -7.30 -40.47 -11.65
CA GLY A 691 -7.34 -41.85 -12.14
C GLY A 691 -8.11 -42.87 -11.29
N ASN A 692 -9.38 -42.61 -10.97
CA ASN A 692 -10.27 -43.47 -10.14
C ASN A 692 -9.78 -43.75 -8.71
N ILE A 693 -8.74 -43.06 -8.24
CA ILE A 693 -8.17 -43.20 -6.91
C ILE A 693 -8.37 -41.89 -6.16
N SER A 694 -8.83 -41.95 -4.91
CA SER A 694 -9.04 -40.78 -4.03
C SER A 694 -7.71 -40.25 -3.49
N ASN A 695 -6.86 -39.76 -4.38
CA ASN A 695 -5.55 -39.17 -4.07
C ASN A 695 -5.62 -37.64 -4.04
N VAL A 696 -4.76 -37.03 -3.24
CA VAL A 696 -4.54 -35.59 -3.22
C VAL A 696 -3.08 -35.29 -3.51
N GLU A 697 -2.85 -34.52 -4.57
CA GLU A 697 -1.53 -34.08 -5.00
C GLU A 697 -1.38 -32.59 -4.73
N MET A 698 -0.27 -32.18 -4.14
CA MET A 698 0.03 -30.77 -3.93
C MET A 698 1.51 -30.46 -4.14
N LYS A 699 1.79 -29.24 -4.61
CA LYS A 699 3.15 -28.68 -4.61
C LYS A 699 3.29 -27.66 -3.49
N VAL A 700 4.27 -27.87 -2.63
CA VAL A 700 4.50 -27.03 -1.44
C VAL A 700 5.87 -26.38 -1.52
N CYS A 701 5.95 -25.06 -1.34
CA CYS A 701 7.23 -24.36 -1.24
C CYS A 701 7.67 -24.17 0.21
N GLY A 702 8.98 -24.15 0.45
CA GLY A 702 9.57 -23.90 1.77
C GLY A 702 9.96 -25.18 2.52
N SER A 703 10.07 -25.08 3.84
CA SER A 703 10.50 -26.18 4.72
C SER A 703 9.80 -26.10 6.09
N GLY A 704 9.83 -27.21 6.84
CA GLY A 704 9.19 -27.32 8.15
C GLY A 704 7.86 -28.06 8.12
N THR A 705 7.03 -27.81 9.14
CA THR A 705 5.80 -28.59 9.36
C THR A 705 4.68 -28.13 8.44
N VAL A 706 4.15 -29.06 7.65
CA VAL A 706 2.96 -28.89 6.81
C VAL A 706 1.75 -29.44 7.53
N GLY A 707 0.68 -28.64 7.59
CA GLY A 707 -0.62 -29.00 8.11
C GLY A 707 -1.64 -29.23 7.00
N VAL A 708 -2.45 -30.28 7.14
CA VAL A 708 -3.59 -30.57 6.26
C VAL A 708 -4.76 -31.00 7.13
N TYR A 709 -5.92 -30.36 6.99
CA TYR A 709 -7.14 -30.90 7.58
C TYR A 709 -7.64 -32.07 6.74
N SER A 710 -8.02 -33.16 7.40
CA SER A 710 -8.72 -34.29 6.80
C SER A 710 -9.71 -34.89 7.79
N SER A 711 -10.92 -35.22 7.33
CA SER A 711 -11.91 -35.93 8.15
C SER A 711 -11.62 -37.43 8.30
N MET A 712 -10.67 -37.97 7.52
CA MET A 712 -10.25 -39.37 7.54
C MET A 712 -8.72 -39.46 7.54
N MET A 713 -8.16 -40.47 8.19
CA MET A 713 -6.72 -40.71 8.16
C MET A 713 -6.28 -41.25 6.78
N PRO A 714 -5.26 -40.68 6.12
CA PRO A 714 -4.70 -41.24 4.90
C PRO A 714 -3.95 -42.54 5.19
N LYS A 715 -3.79 -43.39 4.17
CA LYS A 715 -3.00 -44.62 4.27
C LYS A 715 -1.51 -44.32 4.37
N ARG A 716 -1.02 -43.39 3.54
CA ARG A 716 0.38 -42.93 3.53
C ARG A 716 0.51 -41.57 2.86
N ILE A 717 1.64 -40.91 3.12
CA ILE A 717 2.03 -39.64 2.52
C ILE A 717 3.40 -39.81 1.88
N LEU A 718 3.53 -39.40 0.63
CA LEU A 718 4.78 -39.42 -0.14
C LEU A 718 5.23 -37.98 -0.39
N VAL A 719 6.50 -37.68 -0.09
CA VAL A 719 7.18 -36.42 -0.44
C VAL A 719 8.30 -36.76 -1.42
N ASP A 720 8.22 -36.24 -2.64
CA ASP A 720 9.10 -36.58 -3.77
C ASP A 720 9.28 -38.10 -3.95
N SER A 721 8.15 -38.82 -3.92
CA SER A 721 8.09 -40.29 -4.02
C SER A 721 8.68 -41.07 -2.84
N LYS A 722 9.04 -40.41 -1.74
CA LYS A 722 9.49 -41.05 -0.50
C LYS A 722 8.41 -41.01 0.56
N GLU A 723 8.12 -42.15 1.17
CA GLU A 723 7.16 -42.22 2.26
C GLU A 723 7.69 -41.51 3.50
N VAL A 724 6.84 -40.68 4.10
CA VAL A 724 7.15 -39.91 5.31
C VAL A 724 6.23 -40.29 6.46
N MET A 725 6.78 -40.22 7.67
CA MET A 725 5.97 -40.33 8.88
C MET A 725 5.10 -39.08 9.03
N PHE A 726 3.85 -39.27 9.42
CA PHE A 726 2.91 -38.19 9.71
C PHE A 726 2.17 -38.45 11.03
N GLY A 727 1.77 -37.36 11.69
CA GLY A 727 0.82 -37.40 12.81
C GLY A 727 -0.60 -37.14 12.32
N TYR A 728 -1.60 -37.70 13.00
CA TYR A 728 -3.02 -37.41 12.78
C TYR A 728 -3.72 -37.16 14.10
N GLU A 729 -4.17 -35.93 14.31
CA GLU A 729 -4.93 -35.52 15.50
C GLU A 729 -6.42 -35.68 15.24
N GLU A 730 -6.97 -36.87 15.54
CA GLU A 730 -8.35 -37.25 15.21
C GLU A 730 -9.41 -36.28 15.72
N LYS A 731 -9.19 -35.65 16.89
CA LYS A 731 -10.12 -34.66 17.46
C LYS A 731 -10.33 -33.44 16.55
N PHE A 732 -9.27 -32.99 15.89
CA PHE A 732 -9.28 -31.78 15.07
C PHE A 732 -9.25 -32.12 13.57
N GLY A 733 -8.91 -33.36 13.21
CA GLY A 733 -8.66 -33.77 11.84
C GLY A 733 -7.37 -33.19 11.27
N LEU A 734 -6.39 -32.81 12.10
CA LEU A 734 -5.14 -32.22 11.62
C LEU A 734 -4.09 -33.30 11.34
N ILE A 735 -3.64 -33.36 10.10
CA ILE A 735 -2.48 -34.14 9.68
C ILE A 735 -1.26 -33.22 9.69
N SER A 736 -0.14 -33.71 10.24
CA SER A 736 1.14 -32.99 10.26
C SER A 736 2.29 -33.87 9.79
N PHE A 737 3.10 -33.36 8.86
CA PHE A 737 4.36 -33.97 8.41
C PHE A 737 5.40 -32.88 8.15
N ASN A 738 6.67 -33.23 8.01
CA ASN A 738 7.76 -32.26 7.85
C ASN A 738 8.38 -32.32 6.44
N LEU A 739 8.69 -31.15 5.91
CA LEU A 739 9.52 -30.95 4.72
C LEU A 739 10.94 -30.57 5.14
N ASP A 740 11.92 -31.15 4.47
CA ASP A 740 13.34 -30.82 4.67
C ASP A 740 13.67 -29.43 4.13
N ILE A 741 14.87 -28.94 4.42
CA ILE A 741 15.39 -27.70 3.84
C ILE A 741 15.81 -27.97 2.39
N PRO A 742 15.20 -27.31 1.39
CA PRO A 742 15.56 -27.53 -0.01
C PRO A 742 16.95 -26.99 -0.33
N ILE A 743 17.66 -27.64 -1.25
CA ILE A 743 18.97 -27.20 -1.74
C ILE A 743 18.83 -26.09 -2.80
N LYS A 744 17.73 -26.11 -3.56
CA LYS A 744 17.47 -25.15 -4.64
C LYS A 744 16.51 -24.06 -4.15
N GLU A 745 16.76 -22.82 -4.57
CA GLU A 745 15.81 -21.72 -4.38
C GLU A 745 14.47 -22.04 -5.07
N LEU A 746 13.38 -21.58 -4.46
CA LEU A 746 12.01 -21.73 -4.97
C LEU A 746 11.63 -23.19 -5.26
N TYR A 747 12.24 -24.15 -4.54
CA TYR A 747 11.92 -25.56 -4.69
C TYR A 747 10.47 -25.85 -4.29
N LEU A 748 9.82 -26.68 -5.11
CA LEU A 748 8.47 -27.14 -4.88
C LEU A 748 8.49 -28.64 -4.58
N TRP A 749 8.23 -28.99 -3.32
CA TRP A 749 8.06 -30.36 -2.88
C TRP A 749 6.80 -30.95 -3.50
N TYR A 750 6.92 -32.12 -4.13
CA TYR A 750 5.76 -32.85 -4.61
C TYR A 750 5.22 -33.75 -3.48
N VAL A 751 4.01 -33.48 -3.02
CA VAL A 751 3.34 -34.24 -1.97
C VAL A 751 2.16 -35.00 -2.54
N LEU A 752 2.10 -36.30 -2.29
CA LEU A 752 0.99 -37.18 -2.64
C LEU A 752 0.43 -37.84 -1.38
N MET A 753 -0.86 -37.63 -1.13
CA MET A 753 -1.61 -38.27 -0.05
C MET A 753 -2.55 -39.32 -0.64
N GLU A 754 -2.43 -40.56 -0.16
CA GLU A 754 -3.25 -41.69 -0.64
C GLU A 754 -4.24 -42.12 0.44
N PHE A 755 -5.53 -42.21 0.08
CA PHE A 755 -6.61 -42.60 0.98
C PHE A 755 -7.14 -44.02 0.74
#